data_AF-A0A949H7V2-F1
#
_entry.id   AF-A0A949H7V2-F1
#
_cell.length_a   1.000
_cell.length_b   1.000
_cell.length_c   1.000
_cell.angle_alpha   90.00
_cell.angle_beta   90.00
_cell.angle_gamma   90.00
#
_symmetry.space_group_name_H-M   'P 1'
#
loop_
_entity.id
_entity.type
_entity.pdbx_description
1 polymer ?
#
loop_
_entity_poly.entity_id
_entity_poly.type
_entity_poly.pdbx_seq_one_letter_code
_entity_poly.pdbx_strand_id
1 'polypeptide(L)'
;LPLSAEAQAEARVLMLSANNILSPADGRPLVTPTQDLIIGAYYLTESVEGAPGEGRAFRALDEVEQAYERGDIALHALIEYRRPEHITGEENGRPVYRRTTAGRVFFNTALPEGFEFQNVRIDKKVMGRIVDELAHNYDKAVVAGSLDAIKDLCYRYATRSGLTISIEDVKTPAAKQEILERHEKEADKVETQFRRGIITDGERRQKEVEIWTTATDEVRVEMERTLKAEQFNPIEMMVGSGARGNMMQVRQIAGMRGLVANPRGDMIPRPIKSNFREGLTMLEYFIATPGARKGLVDTALRTADSGYLTRRLVDVAQELIINDEDPFASGNAVRGIWIEDIEPDRPGKRSWLEVRLFSRTLADDVTLSDGTVYARGTVIGETEMAALRDDAAITRVRVLSPLTDDSDLGVSAASYGLSLATGKLIEQGEAVGVIAAQSIGEPGTQLTMRTFHTGGIAGADIAGGLPRVVELFEARTPKGKATLSRLTGVVRIAEDEGKGRVITVVADDGTEESYTVPGLARLEVIEGQQINAGDPIVDGPRDPKELIEIKGVQETQQYLVQEVQKVYRDQGVPIHDKHIELIVRQMTRKVAVQDPGDSDFLPGERVDSKVYRDVNRALVMEGRKPAEGRPEIMGITKASLATDSWLSAASFQETTRVLTEAAIESRSDSLLGLKENIIIGKLIPAGTGMSSYKDITTAAPDYAPMEFYSSGEEETDDLAAMLAERMAGDMVAGTGDLAEGSDEEPDAEVIDLPRAEGAE
;
A
#
# COMPACT_ATOMS: atom_id res chain seq x y z
N LEU A 1 -20.03 18.94 11.08
CA LEU A 1 -19.84 20.37 10.78
C LEU A 1 -18.78 20.90 11.74
N PRO A 2 -17.63 21.41 11.27
CA PRO A 2 -16.63 22.01 12.16
C PRO A 2 -17.24 23.26 12.82
N LEU A 3 -17.22 23.32 14.15
CA LEU A 3 -17.88 24.39 14.91
C LEU A 3 -16.91 25.55 15.22
N SER A 4 -15.73 25.26 15.74
CA SER A 4 -14.75 26.28 16.11
C SER A 4 -14.04 26.87 14.89
N ALA A 5 -13.45 28.06 15.05
CA ALA A 5 -12.70 28.72 13.99
C ALA A 5 -11.47 27.89 13.59
N GLU A 6 -10.79 27.27 14.57
CA GLU A 6 -9.64 26.40 14.38
C GLU A 6 -10.03 25.15 13.60
N ALA A 7 -11.14 24.50 13.96
CA ALA A 7 -11.64 23.32 13.25
C ALA A 7 -12.05 23.65 11.81
N GLN A 8 -12.61 24.83 11.56
CA GLN A 8 -12.93 25.30 10.21
C GLN A 8 -11.67 25.59 9.39
N ALA A 9 -10.66 26.19 10.01
CA ALA A 9 -9.36 26.44 9.38
C ALA A 9 -8.65 25.13 9.04
N GLU A 10 -8.61 24.18 9.97
CA GLU A 10 -8.01 22.85 9.76
C GLU A 10 -8.70 22.10 8.62
N ALA A 11 -10.04 22.10 8.59
CA ALA A 11 -10.79 21.48 7.50
C ALA A 11 -10.50 22.12 6.13
N ARG A 12 -10.32 23.44 6.08
CA ARG A 12 -10.06 24.18 4.84
C ARG A 12 -8.62 24.03 4.35
N VAL A 13 -7.65 24.03 5.26
CA VAL A 13 -6.22 24.01 4.94
C VAL A 13 -5.72 22.59 4.73
N LEU A 14 -6.10 21.64 5.58
CA LEU A 14 -5.58 20.27 5.55
C LEU A 14 -6.53 19.30 4.83
N MET A 15 -7.84 19.38 5.08
CA MET A 15 -8.79 18.34 4.65
C MET A 15 -9.50 18.61 3.31
N LEU A 16 -9.24 19.76 2.67
CA LEU A 16 -9.88 20.10 1.40
C LEU A 16 -9.52 19.06 0.32
N SER A 17 -10.52 18.55 -0.39
CA SER A 17 -10.31 17.50 -1.40
C SER A 17 -9.30 17.87 -2.49
N ALA A 18 -9.22 19.15 -2.85
CA ALA A 18 -8.25 19.67 -3.81
C ALA A 18 -6.79 19.51 -3.35
N ASN A 19 -6.54 19.32 -2.05
CA ASN A 19 -5.20 19.07 -1.52
C ASN A 19 -4.80 17.59 -1.57
N ASN A 20 -5.77 16.68 -1.66
CA ASN A 20 -5.63 15.23 -1.51
C ASN A 20 -5.57 14.54 -2.88
N ILE A 21 -4.53 14.87 -3.65
CA ILE A 21 -4.33 14.37 -5.02
C ILE A 21 -3.56 13.04 -5.00
N LEU A 22 -2.54 12.93 -4.16
CA LEU A 22 -1.65 11.77 -4.08
C LEU A 22 -2.09 10.80 -2.98
N SER A 23 -1.81 9.52 -3.20
CA SER A 23 -2.01 8.44 -2.26
C SER A 23 -0.94 8.47 -1.17
N PRO A 24 -1.31 8.49 0.12
CA PRO A 24 -0.35 8.36 1.21
C PRO A 24 0.43 7.04 1.23
N ALA A 25 -0.09 5.99 0.56
CA ALA A 25 0.50 4.65 0.59
C ALA A 25 1.72 4.50 -0.33
N ASP A 26 1.68 5.14 -1.50
CA ASP A 26 2.66 4.95 -2.59
C ASP A 26 3.01 6.23 -3.37
N GLY A 27 2.39 7.38 -3.05
CA GLY A 27 2.65 8.65 -3.71
C GLY A 27 2.02 8.81 -5.08
N ARG A 28 1.23 7.83 -5.55
CA ARG A 28 0.59 7.90 -6.88
C ARG A 28 -0.73 8.68 -6.84
N PRO A 29 -1.15 9.32 -7.93
CA PRO A 29 -2.41 10.07 -7.96
C PRO A 29 -3.65 9.21 -7.76
N LEU A 30 -4.46 9.55 -6.74
CA LEU A 30 -5.76 8.94 -6.47
C LEU A 30 -6.85 9.43 -7.43
N VAL A 31 -6.71 10.65 -7.94
CA VAL A 31 -7.71 11.36 -8.75
C VAL A 31 -7.63 11.04 -10.24
N THR A 32 -7.03 9.90 -10.61
CA THR A 32 -6.95 9.48 -12.00
C THR A 32 -8.35 9.24 -12.58
N PRO A 33 -8.72 9.81 -13.74
CA PRO A 33 -10.00 9.58 -14.38
C PRO A 33 -10.33 8.09 -14.57
N THR A 34 -11.60 7.72 -14.38
CA THR A 34 -12.06 6.33 -14.51
C THR A 34 -13.31 6.22 -15.39
N GLN A 35 -13.61 5.00 -15.84
CA GLN A 35 -14.83 4.65 -16.58
C GLN A 35 -15.06 5.57 -17.80
N ASP A 36 -16.20 6.26 -17.84
CA ASP A 36 -16.67 7.03 -18.99
C ASP A 36 -15.71 8.15 -19.40
N LEU A 37 -14.95 8.71 -18.44
CA LEU A 37 -13.92 9.71 -18.74
C LEU A 37 -12.82 9.13 -19.62
N ILE A 38 -12.41 7.88 -19.35
CA ILE A 38 -11.42 7.19 -20.16
C ILE A 38 -12.00 6.83 -21.53
N ILE A 39 -13.27 6.44 -21.61
CA ILE A 39 -13.95 6.19 -22.89
C ILE A 39 -13.98 7.47 -23.74
N GLY A 40 -14.34 8.60 -23.12
CA GLY A 40 -14.36 9.90 -23.77
C GLY A 40 -12.99 10.32 -24.31
N ALA A 41 -11.94 10.19 -23.49
CA ALA A 41 -10.56 10.46 -23.90
C ALA A 41 -10.10 9.52 -25.04
N TYR A 42 -10.40 8.23 -24.93
CA TYR A 42 -10.04 7.21 -25.92
C TYR A 42 -10.70 7.48 -27.26
N TYR A 43 -12.02 7.73 -27.26
CA TYR A 43 -12.77 8.10 -28.46
C TYR A 43 -12.24 9.40 -29.07
N LEU A 44 -12.07 10.44 -28.25
CA LEU A 44 -11.59 11.76 -28.68
C LEU A 44 -10.21 11.69 -29.36
N THR A 45 -9.32 10.82 -28.89
CA THR A 45 -7.93 10.77 -29.34
C THR A 45 -7.63 9.67 -30.37
N GLU A 46 -8.64 8.93 -30.79
CA GLU A 46 -8.55 7.91 -31.84
C GLU A 46 -8.27 8.55 -33.21
N SER A 47 -7.64 7.78 -34.10
CA SER A 47 -7.34 8.22 -35.47
C SER A 47 -7.96 7.28 -36.51
N VAL A 48 -8.52 7.86 -37.57
CA VAL A 48 -9.11 7.13 -38.69
C VAL A 48 -8.48 7.61 -39.99
N GLU A 49 -7.88 6.69 -40.74
CA GLU A 49 -7.39 6.95 -42.09
C GLU A 49 -8.55 7.13 -43.07
N GLY A 50 -8.45 8.08 -43.99
CA GLY A 50 -9.47 8.38 -45.00
C GLY A 50 -10.68 9.17 -44.48
N ALA A 51 -10.62 9.70 -43.24
CA ALA A 51 -11.71 10.48 -42.69
C ALA A 51 -11.84 11.87 -43.37
N PRO A 52 -13.06 12.45 -43.42
CA PRO A 52 -13.28 13.76 -44.02
C PRO A 52 -12.35 14.84 -43.46
N GLY A 53 -11.64 15.54 -44.34
CA GLY A 53 -10.71 16.60 -43.95
C GLY A 53 -9.27 16.16 -43.70
N GLU A 54 -8.91 14.91 -44.02
CA GLU A 54 -7.53 14.41 -43.95
C GLU A 54 -6.55 15.27 -44.77
N GLY A 55 -5.37 15.53 -44.18
CA GLY A 55 -4.27 16.27 -44.82
C GLY A 55 -4.43 17.80 -44.80
N ARG A 56 -5.50 18.34 -44.19
CA ARG A 56 -5.65 19.78 -44.02
C ARG A 56 -4.67 20.30 -42.96
N ALA A 57 -4.07 21.45 -43.24
CA ALA A 57 -3.15 22.12 -42.33
C ALA A 57 -3.82 23.31 -41.62
N PHE A 58 -3.64 23.39 -40.31
CA PHE A 58 -4.20 24.43 -39.45
C PHE A 58 -3.12 25.10 -38.62
N ARG A 59 -3.28 26.42 -38.40
CA ARG A 59 -2.28 27.23 -37.67
C ARG A 59 -2.72 27.65 -36.26
N ALA A 60 -4.00 27.59 -35.96
CA ALA A 60 -4.60 28.04 -34.71
C ALA A 60 -5.74 27.09 -34.29
N LEU A 61 -5.99 27.02 -32.99
CA LEU A 61 -7.06 26.19 -32.41
C LEU A 61 -8.44 26.59 -32.94
N ASP A 62 -8.74 27.89 -32.96
CA ASP A 62 -10.04 28.43 -33.42
C ASP A 62 -10.38 27.99 -34.85
N GLU A 63 -9.37 27.84 -35.73
CA GLU A 63 -9.59 27.38 -37.10
C GLU A 63 -9.97 25.90 -37.15
N VAL A 64 -9.40 25.08 -36.26
CA VAL A 64 -9.74 23.65 -36.11
C VAL A 64 -11.15 23.52 -35.54
N GLU A 65 -11.49 24.30 -34.51
CA GLU A 65 -12.83 24.33 -33.91
C GLU A 65 -13.89 24.73 -34.95
N GLN A 66 -13.69 25.84 -35.65
CA GLN A 66 -14.62 26.29 -36.68
C GLN A 66 -14.75 25.31 -37.85
N ALA A 67 -13.66 24.62 -38.23
CA ALA A 67 -13.73 23.60 -39.27
C ALA A 67 -14.51 22.38 -38.79
N TYR A 68 -14.31 21.96 -37.54
CA TYR A 68 -15.06 20.85 -36.95
C TYR A 68 -16.55 21.20 -36.81
N GLU A 69 -16.89 22.39 -36.33
CA GLU A 69 -18.28 22.84 -36.19
C GLU A 69 -19.02 22.98 -37.53
N ARG A 70 -18.30 23.37 -38.59
CA ARG A 70 -18.85 23.41 -39.96
C ARG A 70 -19.02 22.02 -40.59
N GLY A 71 -18.45 20.97 -40.00
CA GLY A 71 -18.41 19.62 -40.56
C GLY A 71 -17.38 19.45 -41.69
N ASP A 72 -16.45 20.39 -41.83
CA ASP A 72 -15.37 20.41 -42.82
C ASP A 72 -14.28 19.36 -42.53
N ILE A 73 -14.14 18.98 -41.25
CA ILE A 73 -13.21 17.95 -40.77
C ILE A 73 -13.93 17.05 -39.77
N ALA A 74 -13.61 15.76 -39.78
CA ALA A 74 -14.04 14.82 -38.75
C ALA A 74 -13.11 14.85 -37.53
N LEU A 75 -13.63 14.46 -36.35
CA LEU A 75 -12.87 14.46 -35.10
C LEU A 75 -11.57 13.63 -35.17
N HIS A 76 -11.65 12.47 -35.83
CA HIS A 76 -10.57 11.50 -35.95
C HIS A 76 -9.73 11.67 -37.22
N ALA A 77 -9.99 12.71 -38.02
CA ALA A 77 -9.26 12.95 -39.26
C ALA A 77 -7.81 13.35 -38.97
N LEU A 78 -6.89 12.80 -39.75
CA LEU A 78 -5.47 13.12 -39.66
C LEU A 78 -5.20 14.49 -40.28
N ILE A 79 -4.86 15.47 -39.46
CA ILE A 79 -4.60 16.86 -39.84
C ILE A 79 -3.15 17.24 -39.54
N GLU A 80 -2.66 18.29 -40.17
CA GLU A 80 -1.39 18.93 -39.81
C GLU A 80 -1.68 20.14 -38.92
N TYR A 81 -1.14 20.15 -37.70
CA TYR A 81 -1.36 21.24 -36.76
C TYR A 81 -0.02 21.88 -36.35
N ARG A 82 -0.02 23.21 -36.27
CA ARG A 82 1.12 24.00 -35.81
C ARG A 82 0.85 24.56 -34.41
N ARG A 83 1.71 24.22 -33.44
CA ARG A 83 1.62 24.73 -32.05
C ARG A 83 2.12 26.18 -31.96
N PRO A 84 1.47 27.06 -31.16
CA PRO A 84 1.95 28.42 -30.91
C PRO A 84 3.30 28.49 -30.15
N GLU A 85 3.54 27.56 -29.23
CA GLU A 85 4.74 27.54 -28.37
C GLU A 85 6.05 27.14 -29.09
N HIS A 86 5.97 26.53 -30.28
CA HIS A 86 7.15 26.12 -31.07
C HIS A 86 7.68 27.23 -31.99
N ILE A 87 7.46 28.51 -31.64
CA ILE A 87 8.04 29.64 -32.38
C ILE A 87 9.51 29.87 -31.98
N THR A 88 9.98 29.29 -30.87
CA THR A 88 11.34 29.52 -30.33
C THR A 88 12.04 28.23 -29.89
N GLY A 89 12.88 27.67 -30.78
CA GLY A 89 13.88 26.61 -30.51
C GLY A 89 13.47 25.21 -31.01
N GLU A 90 14.23 24.46 -31.81
CA GLU A 90 15.56 24.57 -32.41
C GLU A 90 15.49 24.13 -33.90
N GLU A 91 16.44 24.63 -34.71
CA GLU A 91 16.56 24.55 -36.18
C GLU A 91 15.64 25.46 -37.02
N ASN A 92 16.11 26.69 -37.25
CA ASN A 92 15.81 27.53 -38.41
C ASN A 92 14.46 28.26 -38.51
N GLY A 93 13.77 28.55 -37.39
CA GLY A 93 12.64 29.50 -37.40
C GLY A 93 11.51 29.15 -38.40
N ARG A 94 11.44 27.89 -38.83
CA ARG A 94 10.38 27.36 -39.68
C ARG A 94 9.32 26.72 -38.79
N PRO A 95 8.05 27.05 -38.98
CA PRO A 95 6.98 26.43 -38.22
C PRO A 95 6.94 24.91 -38.49
N VAL A 96 7.13 24.10 -37.46
CA VAL A 96 7.03 22.64 -37.56
C VAL A 96 5.56 22.24 -37.44
N TYR A 97 4.99 21.76 -38.54
CA TYR A 97 3.69 21.11 -38.56
C TYR A 97 3.86 19.66 -38.12
N ARG A 98 3.03 19.20 -37.18
CA ARG A 98 2.99 17.80 -36.75
C ARG A 98 1.68 17.18 -37.19
N ARG A 99 1.75 15.93 -37.66
CA ARG A 99 0.56 15.13 -38.00
C ARG A 99 -0.14 14.70 -36.71
N THR A 100 -1.39 15.08 -36.54
CA THR A 100 -2.23 14.80 -35.36
C THR A 100 -3.70 14.65 -35.77
N THR A 101 -4.63 14.61 -34.82
CA THR A 101 -6.08 14.63 -35.09
C THR A 101 -6.73 15.85 -34.45
N ALA A 102 -7.88 16.28 -34.99
CA ALA A 102 -8.64 17.39 -34.40
C ALA A 102 -8.98 17.12 -32.93
N GLY A 103 -9.37 15.88 -32.60
CA GLY A 103 -9.67 15.49 -31.24
C GLY A 103 -8.48 15.51 -30.28
N ARG A 104 -7.27 15.13 -30.73
CA ARG A 104 -6.04 15.29 -29.93
C ARG A 104 -5.72 16.77 -29.69
N VAL A 105 -5.94 17.64 -30.67
CA VAL A 105 -5.77 19.09 -30.49
C VAL A 105 -6.72 19.60 -29.41
N PHE A 106 -8.00 19.21 -29.43
CA PHE A 106 -8.96 19.57 -28.38
C PHE A 106 -8.57 19.02 -27.01
N PHE A 107 -8.09 17.77 -26.93
CA PHE A 107 -7.63 17.20 -25.66
C PHE A 107 -6.52 18.04 -25.01
N ASN A 108 -5.54 18.47 -25.81
CA ASN A 108 -4.41 19.25 -25.32
C ASN A 108 -4.80 20.65 -24.81
N THR A 109 -6.00 21.16 -25.11
CA THR A 109 -6.49 22.43 -24.53
C THR A 109 -6.83 22.32 -23.04
N ALA A 110 -7.07 21.11 -22.55
CA ALA A 110 -7.35 20.85 -21.14
C ALA A 110 -6.06 20.71 -20.29
N LEU A 111 -4.90 20.69 -20.94
CA LEU A 111 -3.59 20.58 -20.28
C LEU A 111 -3.02 21.99 -20.04
N PRO A 112 -2.23 22.19 -18.96
CA PRO A 112 -1.67 23.49 -18.64
C PRO A 112 -0.58 23.91 -19.64
N GLU A 113 -0.28 25.21 -19.65
CA GLU A 113 0.84 25.75 -20.44
C GLU A 113 2.16 25.10 -20.01
N GLY A 114 3.02 24.76 -20.98
CA GLY A 114 4.29 24.06 -20.72
C GLY A 114 4.21 22.54 -20.71
N PHE A 115 3.00 21.95 -20.72
CA PHE A 115 2.84 20.49 -20.77
C PHE A 115 3.18 19.91 -22.17
N GLU A 116 3.73 18.70 -22.20
CA GLU A 116 4.08 18.02 -23.46
C GLU A 116 2.81 17.69 -24.28
N PHE A 117 2.83 18.02 -25.57
CA PHE A 117 1.69 17.75 -26.45
C PHE A 117 1.45 16.24 -26.61
N GLN A 118 0.29 15.78 -26.14
CA GLN A 118 -0.11 14.38 -26.18
C GLN A 118 -0.63 14.02 -27.58
N ASN A 119 0.22 13.40 -28.40
CA ASN A 119 -0.12 12.95 -29.75
C ASN A 119 -0.32 11.43 -29.87
N VAL A 120 -0.80 10.80 -28.81
CA VAL A 120 -1.08 9.35 -28.76
C VAL A 120 -2.55 9.12 -28.43
N ARG A 121 -3.02 7.90 -28.66
CA ARG A 121 -4.33 7.48 -28.16
C ARG A 121 -4.27 7.36 -26.65
N ILE A 122 -5.22 7.99 -25.97
CA ILE A 122 -5.25 8.06 -24.50
C ILE A 122 -6.11 6.94 -23.96
N ASP A 123 -5.44 5.91 -23.43
CA ASP A 123 -6.06 4.87 -22.61
C ASP A 123 -5.89 5.18 -21.11
N LYS A 124 -6.39 4.30 -20.24
CA LYS A 124 -6.26 4.45 -18.79
C LYS A 124 -4.81 4.60 -18.30
N LYS A 125 -3.84 3.93 -18.95
CA LYS A 125 -2.43 3.98 -18.54
C LYS A 125 -1.79 5.30 -18.94
N VAL A 126 -2.05 5.76 -20.16
CA VAL A 126 -1.59 7.05 -20.64
C VAL A 126 -2.20 8.17 -19.81
N MET A 127 -3.51 8.10 -19.52
CA MET A 127 -4.18 9.05 -18.64
C MET A 127 -3.54 9.08 -17.25
N GLY A 128 -3.25 7.90 -16.67
CA GLY A 128 -2.55 7.81 -15.38
C GLY A 128 -1.20 8.54 -15.40
N ARG A 129 -0.38 8.34 -16.46
CA ARG A 129 0.90 9.06 -16.61
C ARG A 129 0.73 10.57 -16.74
N ILE A 130 -0.27 11.03 -17.49
CA ILE A 130 -0.55 12.48 -17.62
C ILE A 130 -0.89 13.08 -16.25
N VAL A 131 -1.75 12.42 -15.48
CA VAL A 131 -2.15 12.91 -14.14
C VAL A 131 -0.97 12.85 -13.16
N ASP A 132 -0.12 11.83 -13.26
CA ASP A 132 1.09 11.68 -12.45
C ASP A 132 2.07 12.82 -12.70
N GLU A 133 2.36 13.13 -13.96
CA GLU A 133 3.22 14.23 -14.35
C GLU A 133 2.63 15.59 -13.95
N LEU A 134 1.30 15.77 -14.07
CA LEU A 134 0.62 16.96 -13.58
C LEU A 134 0.80 17.12 -12.07
N ALA A 135 0.57 16.05 -11.30
CA ALA A 135 0.59 16.10 -9.84
C ALA A 135 1.97 16.40 -9.25
N HIS A 136 3.05 16.00 -9.93
CA HIS A 136 4.43 16.21 -9.47
C HIS A 136 5.06 17.51 -9.96
N ASN A 137 4.75 17.94 -11.19
CA ASN A 137 5.44 19.07 -11.83
C ASN A 137 4.69 20.41 -11.73
N TYR A 138 3.43 20.40 -11.31
CA TYR A 138 2.58 21.61 -11.28
C TYR A 138 1.96 21.83 -9.90
N ASP A 139 1.66 23.09 -9.60
CA ASP A 139 0.96 23.46 -8.37
C ASP A 139 -0.44 22.85 -8.30
N LYS A 140 -0.87 22.47 -7.09
CA LYS A 140 -2.17 21.81 -6.85
C LYS A 140 -3.36 22.57 -7.44
N ALA A 141 -3.33 23.90 -7.46
CA ALA A 141 -4.38 24.73 -8.05
C ALA A 141 -4.47 24.56 -9.58
N VAL A 142 -3.33 24.50 -10.26
CA VAL A 142 -3.26 24.28 -11.72
C VAL A 142 -3.67 22.85 -12.05
N VAL A 143 -3.23 21.88 -11.24
CA VAL A 143 -3.62 20.48 -11.38
C VAL A 143 -5.13 20.32 -11.23
N ALA A 144 -5.74 20.91 -10.20
CA ALA A 144 -7.19 20.86 -10.01
C ALA A 144 -7.96 21.45 -11.20
N GLY A 145 -7.55 22.63 -11.69
CA GLY A 145 -8.15 23.25 -12.87
C GLY A 145 -8.03 22.39 -14.14
N SER A 146 -6.86 21.77 -14.34
CA SER A 146 -6.61 20.90 -15.50
C SER A 146 -7.43 19.61 -15.42
N LEU A 147 -7.56 19.00 -14.23
CA LEU A 147 -8.37 17.81 -14.02
C LEU A 147 -9.86 18.08 -14.26
N ASP A 148 -10.37 19.23 -13.84
CA ASP A 148 -11.74 19.64 -14.12
C ASP A 148 -11.97 19.87 -15.63
N ALA A 149 -11.02 20.50 -16.32
CA ALA A 149 -11.08 20.68 -17.77
C ALA A 149 -11.07 19.33 -18.52
N ILE A 150 -10.20 18.40 -18.12
CA ILE A 150 -10.16 17.03 -18.66
C ILE A 150 -11.49 16.33 -18.41
N LYS A 151 -12.03 16.42 -17.20
CA LYS A 151 -13.32 15.82 -16.83
C LYS A 151 -14.44 16.33 -17.74
N ASP A 152 -14.59 17.65 -17.88
CA ASP A 152 -15.65 18.27 -18.66
C ASP A 152 -15.54 17.93 -20.15
N LEU A 153 -14.31 17.95 -20.69
CA LEU A 153 -14.04 17.58 -22.08
C LEU A 153 -14.37 16.11 -22.34
N CYS A 154 -13.87 15.22 -21.49
CA CYS A 154 -14.08 13.79 -21.63
C CYS A 154 -15.56 13.43 -21.50
N TYR A 155 -16.32 14.00 -20.56
CA TYR A 155 -17.77 13.75 -20.48
C TYR A 155 -18.53 14.26 -21.70
N ARG A 156 -18.14 15.43 -22.25
CA ARG A 156 -18.74 15.98 -23.47
C ARG A 156 -18.56 15.02 -24.64
N TYR A 157 -17.34 14.52 -24.85
CA TYR A 157 -17.06 13.62 -25.97
C TYR A 157 -17.51 12.18 -25.73
N ALA A 158 -17.55 11.71 -24.48
CA ALA A 158 -18.18 10.44 -24.12
C ALA A 158 -19.67 10.46 -24.50
N THR A 159 -20.37 11.55 -24.16
CA THR A 159 -21.80 11.71 -24.53
C THR A 159 -21.98 11.78 -26.04
N ARG A 160 -21.14 12.56 -26.75
CA ARG A 160 -21.19 12.69 -28.21
C ARG A 160 -20.84 11.42 -28.97
N SER A 161 -20.03 10.54 -28.38
CA SER A 161 -19.69 9.25 -28.99
C SER A 161 -20.92 8.37 -29.20
N GLY A 162 -22.00 8.59 -28.42
CA GLY A 162 -23.22 7.80 -28.53
C GLY A 162 -23.00 6.31 -28.22
N LEU A 163 -21.94 5.98 -27.47
CA LEU A 163 -21.55 4.61 -27.19
C LEU A 163 -22.68 3.89 -26.45
N THR A 164 -23.14 2.79 -27.03
CA THR A 164 -24.21 1.93 -26.52
C THR A 164 -23.74 0.48 -26.56
N ILE A 165 -24.38 -0.38 -25.77
CA ILE A 165 -24.16 -1.83 -25.86
C ILE A 165 -25.48 -2.48 -26.23
N SER A 166 -25.43 -3.27 -27.30
CA SER A 166 -26.48 -4.17 -27.73
C SER A 166 -26.00 -5.61 -27.65
N ILE A 167 -26.93 -6.55 -27.81
CA ILE A 167 -26.55 -7.95 -27.97
C ILE A 167 -25.68 -8.09 -29.23
N GLU A 168 -25.94 -7.40 -30.33
CA GLU A 168 -25.21 -7.58 -31.61
C GLU A 168 -23.72 -7.23 -31.54
N ASP A 169 -23.32 -6.36 -30.62
CA ASP A 169 -21.92 -5.96 -30.42
C ASP A 169 -21.06 -7.12 -29.87
N VAL A 170 -21.70 -8.09 -29.19
CA VAL A 170 -21.06 -9.29 -28.62
C VAL A 170 -20.85 -10.33 -29.72
N LYS A 171 -19.80 -10.21 -30.54
CA LYS A 171 -19.55 -11.18 -31.62
C LYS A 171 -18.89 -12.46 -31.11
N THR A 172 -19.61 -13.58 -31.23
CA THR A 172 -19.04 -14.92 -31.01
C THR A 172 -18.11 -15.27 -32.18
N PRO A 173 -16.90 -15.80 -31.94
CA PRO A 173 -15.98 -16.19 -33.01
C PRO A 173 -16.57 -17.32 -33.87
N ALA A 174 -16.53 -17.20 -35.19
CA ALA A 174 -17.02 -18.25 -36.09
C ALA A 174 -16.24 -19.57 -35.93
N ALA A 175 -14.92 -19.48 -35.66
CA ALA A 175 -14.05 -20.63 -35.43
C ALA A 175 -14.26 -21.32 -34.07
N LYS A 176 -15.09 -20.77 -33.17
CA LYS A 176 -15.32 -21.34 -31.83
C LYS A 176 -15.72 -22.82 -31.90
N GLN A 177 -16.66 -23.16 -32.78
CA GLN A 177 -17.17 -24.53 -32.86
C GLN A 177 -16.09 -25.50 -33.35
N GLU A 178 -15.28 -25.10 -34.34
CA GLU A 178 -14.17 -25.89 -34.85
C GLU A 178 -13.10 -26.15 -33.77
N ILE A 179 -12.75 -25.12 -32.99
CA ILE A 179 -11.81 -25.23 -31.86
C ILE A 179 -12.33 -26.22 -30.81
N LEU A 180 -13.61 -26.12 -30.45
CA LEU A 180 -14.23 -27.01 -29.47
C LEU A 180 -14.26 -28.46 -29.94
N GLU A 181 -14.63 -28.71 -31.19
CA GLU A 181 -14.71 -30.07 -31.76
C GLU A 181 -13.33 -30.74 -31.84
N ARG A 182 -12.25 -29.98 -32.10
CA ARG A 182 -10.89 -30.49 -32.11
C ARG A 182 -10.46 -30.96 -30.72
N HIS A 183 -10.64 -30.13 -29.69
CA HIS A 183 -10.24 -30.47 -28.32
C HIS A 183 -11.16 -31.52 -27.68
N GLU A 184 -12.43 -31.60 -28.09
CA GLU A 184 -13.32 -32.68 -27.65
C GLU A 184 -12.83 -34.05 -28.15
N LYS A 185 -12.36 -34.14 -29.39
CA LYS A 185 -11.72 -35.38 -29.91
C LYS A 185 -10.44 -35.74 -29.16
N GLU A 186 -9.70 -34.75 -28.65
CA GLU A 186 -8.52 -35.00 -27.82
C GLU A 186 -8.89 -35.52 -26.43
N ALA A 187 -9.89 -34.92 -25.79
CA ALA A 187 -10.41 -35.38 -24.51
C ALA A 187 -10.97 -36.82 -24.62
N ASP A 188 -11.69 -37.14 -25.70
CA ASP A 188 -12.21 -38.50 -25.96
C ASP A 188 -11.09 -39.54 -26.11
N LYS A 189 -9.95 -39.16 -26.69
CA LYS A 189 -8.77 -40.05 -26.76
C LYS A 189 -8.20 -40.33 -25.37
N VAL A 190 -8.12 -39.31 -24.51
CA VAL A 190 -7.64 -39.45 -23.13
C VAL A 190 -8.58 -40.35 -22.32
N GLU A 191 -9.89 -40.14 -22.44
CA GLU A 191 -10.91 -41.00 -21.81
C GLU A 191 -10.83 -42.45 -22.35
N THR A 192 -10.58 -42.63 -23.65
CA THR A 192 -10.37 -43.97 -24.23
C THR A 192 -9.11 -44.64 -23.70
N GLN A 193 -8.01 -43.91 -23.51
CA GLN A 193 -6.79 -44.43 -22.90
C GLN A 193 -7.01 -44.85 -21.45
N PHE A 194 -7.79 -44.07 -20.70
CA PHE A 194 -8.19 -44.41 -19.33
C PHE A 194 -9.02 -45.70 -19.29
N ARG A 195 -10.04 -45.83 -20.15
CA ARG A 195 -10.86 -47.05 -20.25
C ARG A 195 -10.06 -48.30 -20.64
N ARG A 196 -8.96 -48.13 -21.38
CA ARG A 196 -8.02 -49.20 -21.75
C ARG A 196 -6.98 -49.50 -20.66
N GLY A 197 -6.98 -48.76 -19.55
CA GLY A 197 -6.03 -48.92 -18.45
C GLY A 197 -4.60 -48.44 -18.77
N ILE A 198 -4.44 -47.58 -19.78
CA ILE A 198 -3.11 -47.05 -20.20
C ILE A 198 -2.65 -45.93 -19.27
N ILE A 199 -3.60 -45.14 -18.75
CA ILE A 199 -3.35 -44.01 -17.85
C ILE A 199 -4.18 -44.16 -16.57
N THR A 200 -3.71 -43.54 -15.50
CA THR A 200 -4.43 -43.46 -14.23
C THR A 200 -5.49 -42.35 -14.23
N ASP A 201 -6.39 -42.36 -13.24
CA ASP A 201 -7.44 -41.33 -13.11
C ASP A 201 -6.87 -39.93 -12.84
N GLY A 202 -5.79 -39.84 -12.06
CA GLY A 202 -5.10 -38.58 -11.81
C GLY A 202 -4.51 -37.97 -13.09
N GLU A 203 -3.82 -38.79 -13.89
CA GLU A 203 -3.25 -38.39 -15.18
C GLU A 203 -4.34 -38.02 -16.18
N ARG A 204 -5.47 -38.75 -16.20
CA ARG A 204 -6.64 -38.41 -17.02
C ARG A 204 -7.10 -37.00 -16.70
N ARG A 205 -7.38 -36.72 -15.42
CA ARG A 205 -7.91 -35.43 -14.98
C ARG A 205 -6.95 -34.28 -15.29
N GLN A 206 -5.65 -34.48 -15.07
CA GLN A 206 -4.64 -33.46 -15.38
C GLN A 206 -4.61 -33.14 -16.88
N LYS A 207 -4.59 -34.17 -17.74
CA LYS A 207 -4.62 -34.00 -19.20
C LYS A 207 -5.91 -33.35 -19.68
N GLU A 208 -7.06 -33.72 -19.15
CA GLU A 208 -8.34 -33.09 -19.49
C GLU A 208 -8.35 -31.60 -19.11
N VAL A 209 -7.82 -31.25 -17.94
CA VAL A 209 -7.68 -29.84 -17.52
C VAL A 209 -6.77 -29.06 -18.46
N GLU A 210 -5.63 -29.64 -18.86
CA GLU A 210 -4.68 -29.01 -19.79
C GLU A 210 -5.30 -28.76 -21.18
N ILE A 211 -5.99 -29.77 -21.73
CA ILE A 211 -6.67 -29.68 -23.03
C ILE A 211 -7.71 -28.55 -23.00
N TRP A 212 -8.57 -28.52 -21.98
CA TRP A 212 -9.63 -27.52 -21.91
C TRP A 212 -9.13 -26.12 -21.55
N THR A 213 -8.01 -26.01 -20.84
CA THR A 213 -7.33 -24.73 -20.59
C THR A 213 -6.82 -24.16 -21.91
N THR A 214 -6.14 -24.99 -22.70
CA THR A 214 -5.65 -24.63 -24.05
C THR A 214 -6.80 -24.21 -24.96
N ALA A 215 -7.88 -25.00 -25.01
CA ALA A 215 -9.08 -24.67 -25.78
C ALA A 215 -9.68 -23.31 -25.42
N THR A 216 -9.77 -23.02 -24.12
CA THR A 216 -10.33 -21.77 -23.61
C THR A 216 -9.46 -20.56 -24.00
N ASP A 217 -8.13 -20.73 -24.03
CA ASP A 217 -7.21 -19.68 -24.46
C ASP A 217 -7.21 -19.47 -25.98
N GLU A 218 -7.32 -20.53 -26.78
CA GLU A 218 -7.47 -20.40 -28.24
C GLU A 218 -8.75 -19.63 -28.61
N VAL A 219 -9.89 -19.96 -27.97
CA VAL A 219 -11.16 -19.22 -28.15
C VAL A 219 -11.01 -17.75 -27.75
N ARG A 220 -10.26 -17.46 -26.66
CA ARG A 220 -10.00 -16.08 -26.20
C ARG A 220 -9.26 -15.27 -27.27
N VAL A 221 -8.19 -15.83 -27.83
CA VAL A 221 -7.36 -15.13 -28.83
C VAL A 221 -8.16 -14.82 -30.10
N GLU A 222 -8.95 -15.78 -30.59
CA GLU A 222 -9.74 -15.57 -31.81
C GLU A 222 -10.89 -14.56 -31.59
N MET A 223 -11.48 -14.56 -30.40
CA MET A 223 -12.46 -13.53 -30.00
C MET A 223 -11.85 -12.14 -29.95
N GLU A 224 -10.68 -11.99 -29.34
CA GLU A 224 -9.98 -10.71 -29.28
C GLU A 224 -9.66 -10.17 -30.68
N ARG A 225 -9.22 -11.05 -31.58
CA ARG A 225 -8.98 -10.70 -32.99
C ARG A 225 -10.26 -10.23 -33.69
N THR A 226 -11.37 -10.92 -33.48
CA THR A 226 -12.66 -10.59 -34.10
C THR A 226 -13.18 -9.24 -33.63
N LEU A 227 -13.07 -8.95 -32.33
CA LEU A 227 -13.50 -7.67 -31.75
C LEU A 227 -12.64 -6.50 -32.23
N LYS A 228 -11.31 -6.69 -32.31
CA LYS A 228 -10.37 -5.65 -32.78
C LYS A 228 -10.45 -5.38 -34.28
N ALA A 229 -10.98 -6.34 -35.06
CA ALA A 229 -11.15 -6.14 -36.50
C ALA A 229 -12.24 -5.11 -36.82
N GLU A 230 -13.22 -4.91 -35.92
CA GLU A 230 -14.26 -3.91 -36.08
C GLU A 230 -13.85 -2.60 -35.39
N GLN A 231 -13.58 -1.59 -36.21
CA GLN A 231 -13.24 -0.27 -35.71
C GLN A 231 -14.45 0.33 -34.96
N PHE A 232 -14.22 0.79 -33.72
CA PHE A 232 -15.26 1.33 -32.82
C PHE A 232 -16.30 0.33 -32.31
N ASN A 233 -15.99 -0.97 -32.22
CA ASN A 233 -16.85 -1.88 -31.46
C ASN A 233 -16.97 -1.41 -29.99
N PRO A 234 -18.17 -1.18 -29.43
CA PRO A 234 -18.33 -0.63 -28.08
C PRO A 234 -17.68 -1.46 -26.97
N ILE A 235 -17.70 -2.78 -27.09
CA ILE A 235 -17.12 -3.70 -26.10
C ILE A 235 -15.59 -3.64 -26.18
N GLU A 236 -15.04 -3.60 -27.39
CA GLU A 236 -13.61 -3.36 -27.58
C GLU A 236 -13.22 -2.03 -26.96
N MET A 237 -13.94 -0.95 -27.23
CA MET A 237 -13.59 0.37 -26.72
C MET A 237 -13.58 0.41 -25.20
N MET A 238 -14.55 -0.22 -24.52
CA MET A 238 -14.59 -0.26 -23.05
C MET A 238 -13.41 -1.03 -22.44
N VAL A 239 -13.06 -2.18 -23.02
CA VAL A 239 -12.01 -3.05 -22.48
C VAL A 239 -10.62 -2.63 -22.94
N GLY A 240 -10.47 -2.27 -24.21
CA GLY A 240 -9.25 -1.81 -24.88
C GLY A 240 -8.75 -0.47 -24.34
N SER A 241 -9.67 0.45 -23.99
CA SER A 241 -9.30 1.68 -23.27
C SER A 241 -8.94 1.45 -21.80
N GLY A 242 -9.30 0.30 -21.23
CA GLY A 242 -9.17 0.01 -19.81
C GLY A 242 -10.17 0.75 -18.92
N ALA A 243 -11.19 1.38 -19.51
CA ALA A 243 -12.24 2.10 -18.79
C ALA A 243 -13.08 1.18 -17.90
N ARG A 244 -13.55 0.06 -18.46
CA ARG A 244 -14.40 -0.89 -17.75
C ARG A 244 -14.32 -2.28 -18.37
N GLY A 245 -14.20 -3.27 -17.49
CA GLY A 245 -14.20 -4.68 -17.87
C GLY A 245 -12.80 -5.24 -18.14
N ASN A 246 -12.73 -6.56 -18.22
CA ASN A 246 -11.52 -7.30 -18.53
C ASN A 246 -11.81 -8.23 -19.73
N MET A 247 -10.82 -8.48 -20.58
CA MET A 247 -10.90 -9.47 -21.67
C MET A 247 -11.36 -10.85 -21.18
N MET A 248 -11.02 -11.22 -19.94
CA MET A 248 -11.52 -12.45 -19.31
C MET A 248 -13.04 -12.45 -19.09
N GLN A 249 -13.65 -11.29 -18.82
CA GLN A 249 -15.10 -11.15 -18.69
C GLN A 249 -15.76 -11.18 -20.07
N VAL A 250 -15.17 -10.49 -21.06
CA VAL A 250 -15.64 -10.54 -22.47
C VAL A 250 -15.63 -11.98 -22.99
N ARG A 251 -14.59 -12.75 -22.66
CA ARG A 251 -14.51 -14.18 -22.95
C ARG A 251 -15.69 -14.98 -22.40
N GLN A 252 -16.16 -14.67 -21.19
CA GLN A 252 -17.32 -15.35 -20.60
C GLN A 252 -18.64 -14.96 -21.30
N ILE A 253 -18.71 -13.77 -21.89
CA ILE A 253 -19.90 -13.26 -22.59
C ILE A 253 -19.97 -13.83 -24.02
N ALA A 254 -18.88 -13.74 -24.79
CA ALA A 254 -18.84 -14.05 -26.22
C ALA A 254 -18.09 -15.34 -26.58
N GLY A 255 -17.12 -15.77 -25.78
CA GLY A 255 -16.29 -16.94 -26.03
C GLY A 255 -16.89 -18.20 -25.42
N MET A 256 -16.34 -18.61 -24.28
CA MET A 256 -16.84 -19.70 -23.44
C MET A 256 -16.47 -19.43 -21.99
N ARG A 257 -17.21 -20.02 -21.04
CA ARG A 257 -16.88 -19.86 -19.61
C ARG A 257 -15.65 -20.68 -19.21
N GLY A 258 -15.51 -21.89 -19.73
CA GLY A 258 -14.36 -22.77 -19.49
C GLY A 258 -14.49 -23.61 -18.22
N LEU A 259 -13.35 -23.99 -17.65
CA LEU A 259 -13.28 -24.82 -16.44
C LEU A 259 -13.66 -24.01 -15.18
N VAL A 260 -14.31 -24.69 -14.23
CA VAL A 260 -14.71 -24.12 -12.95
C VAL A 260 -14.09 -24.93 -11.82
N ALA A 261 -13.60 -24.25 -10.79
CA ALA A 261 -13.08 -24.88 -9.59
C ALA A 261 -14.21 -25.28 -8.62
N ASN A 262 -14.06 -26.43 -7.97
CA ASN A 262 -14.90 -26.82 -6.84
C ASN A 262 -14.54 -25.98 -5.59
N PRO A 263 -15.32 -26.05 -4.49
CA PRO A 263 -15.00 -25.33 -3.26
C PRO A 263 -13.65 -25.69 -2.61
N ARG A 264 -13.05 -26.83 -2.96
CA ARG A 264 -11.72 -27.25 -2.50
C ARG A 264 -10.58 -26.66 -3.33
N GLY A 265 -10.88 -26.10 -4.50
CA GLY A 265 -9.90 -25.56 -5.44
C GLY A 265 -9.59 -26.48 -6.63
N ASP A 266 -10.11 -27.71 -6.64
CA ASP A 266 -9.86 -28.62 -7.75
C ASP A 266 -10.68 -28.23 -8.98
N MET A 267 -10.04 -28.19 -10.15
CA MET A 267 -10.71 -27.97 -11.42
C MET A 267 -11.62 -29.14 -11.76
N ILE A 268 -12.89 -28.86 -12.08
CA ILE A 268 -13.86 -29.86 -12.52
C ILE A 268 -13.52 -30.19 -13.99
N PRO A 269 -13.20 -31.44 -14.35
CA PRO A 269 -12.74 -31.81 -15.69
C PRO A 269 -13.83 -31.74 -16.79
N ARG A 270 -15.00 -31.20 -16.46
CA ARG A 270 -16.07 -30.89 -17.42
C ARG A 270 -16.18 -29.37 -17.58
N PRO A 271 -15.78 -28.81 -18.73
CA PRO A 271 -15.88 -27.38 -18.96
C PRO A 271 -17.32 -26.95 -19.26
N ILE A 272 -17.57 -25.65 -19.12
CA ILE A 272 -18.77 -24.98 -19.63
C ILE A 272 -18.43 -24.43 -21.02
N LYS A 273 -19.02 -25.03 -22.06
CA LYS A 273 -18.74 -24.70 -23.47
C LYS A 273 -19.56 -23.49 -23.92
N SER A 274 -20.74 -23.33 -23.35
CA SER A 274 -21.63 -22.21 -23.61
C SER A 274 -21.07 -20.90 -23.03
N ASN A 275 -21.56 -19.77 -23.54
CA ASN A 275 -21.29 -18.43 -23.02
C ASN A 275 -22.60 -17.75 -22.56
N PHE A 276 -22.50 -16.55 -21.98
CA PHE A 276 -23.71 -15.85 -21.51
C PHE A 276 -24.61 -15.34 -22.64
N ARG A 277 -24.06 -15.07 -23.84
CA ARG A 277 -24.85 -14.70 -25.01
C ARG A 277 -25.76 -15.85 -25.49
N GLU A 278 -25.21 -17.06 -25.54
CA GLU A 278 -25.89 -18.28 -25.98
C GLU A 278 -26.83 -18.85 -24.90
N GLY A 279 -26.52 -18.58 -23.63
CA GLY A 279 -27.22 -19.12 -22.47
C GLY A 279 -26.58 -20.42 -21.98
N LEU A 280 -26.68 -20.69 -20.67
CA LEU A 280 -26.14 -21.90 -20.05
C LEU A 280 -27.23 -22.96 -19.88
N THR A 281 -26.86 -24.22 -20.08
CA THR A 281 -27.74 -25.34 -19.68
C THR A 281 -27.85 -25.44 -18.16
N MET A 282 -28.89 -26.13 -17.66
CA MET A 282 -29.11 -26.30 -16.22
C MET A 282 -27.91 -26.93 -15.50
N LEU A 283 -27.26 -27.92 -16.14
CA LEU A 283 -26.07 -28.57 -15.57
C LEU A 283 -24.85 -27.64 -15.56
N GLU A 284 -24.61 -26.89 -16.63
CA GLU A 284 -23.52 -25.91 -16.68
C GLU A 284 -23.71 -24.81 -15.63
N TYR A 285 -24.94 -24.31 -15.45
CA TYR A 285 -25.25 -23.32 -14.44
C TYR A 285 -25.08 -23.86 -13.01
N PHE A 286 -25.50 -25.11 -12.77
CA PHE A 286 -25.28 -25.78 -11.48
C PHE A 286 -23.79 -25.93 -11.16
N ILE A 287 -22.97 -26.35 -12.14
CA ILE A 287 -21.51 -26.48 -11.98
C ILE A 287 -20.84 -25.13 -11.67
N ALA A 288 -21.36 -24.02 -12.20
CA ALA A 288 -20.86 -22.67 -11.94
C ALA A 288 -21.18 -22.13 -10.52
N THR A 289 -22.21 -22.67 -9.86
CA THR A 289 -22.77 -22.09 -8.63
C THR A 289 -21.86 -22.23 -7.40
N PRO A 290 -21.22 -23.38 -7.10
CA PRO A 290 -20.37 -23.54 -5.92
C PRO A 290 -19.21 -22.54 -5.86
N GLY A 291 -18.54 -22.30 -6.99
CA GLY A 291 -17.44 -21.35 -7.08
C GLY A 291 -17.90 -19.90 -6.84
N ALA A 292 -19.03 -19.50 -7.42
CA ALA A 292 -19.61 -18.17 -7.22
C ALA A 292 -20.04 -17.95 -5.75
N ARG A 293 -20.71 -18.94 -5.15
CA ARG A 293 -21.15 -18.86 -3.75
C ARG A 293 -19.98 -18.76 -2.79
N LYS A 294 -18.91 -19.54 -3.01
CA LYS A 294 -17.69 -19.48 -2.20
C LYS A 294 -17.08 -18.07 -2.23
N GLY A 295 -16.93 -17.49 -3.43
CA GLY A 295 -16.40 -16.13 -3.57
C GLY A 295 -17.19 -15.06 -2.79
N LEU A 296 -18.53 -15.14 -2.84
CA LEU A 296 -19.40 -14.22 -2.08
C LEU A 296 -19.26 -14.40 -0.56
N VAL A 297 -19.26 -15.64 -0.08
CA VAL A 297 -19.13 -15.94 1.36
C VAL A 297 -17.76 -15.52 1.89
N ASP A 298 -16.68 -15.81 1.16
CA ASP A 298 -15.32 -15.47 1.57
C ASP A 298 -15.12 -13.94 1.60
N THR A 299 -15.70 -13.21 0.65
CA THR A 299 -15.69 -11.74 0.65
C THR A 299 -16.35 -11.18 1.92
N ALA A 300 -17.50 -11.72 2.30
CA ALA A 300 -18.21 -11.29 3.50
C ALA A 300 -17.45 -11.62 4.80
N LEU A 301 -16.92 -12.85 4.92
CA LEU A 301 -16.23 -13.29 6.14
C LEU A 301 -14.92 -12.54 6.37
N ARG A 302 -14.12 -12.39 5.32
CA ARG A 302 -12.74 -11.91 5.49
C ARG A 302 -12.59 -10.38 5.46
N THR A 303 -13.66 -9.64 5.15
CA THR A 303 -13.67 -8.18 5.31
C THR A 303 -13.39 -7.79 6.77
N ALA A 304 -13.91 -8.57 7.73
CA ALA A 304 -13.65 -8.36 9.15
C ALA A 304 -12.16 -8.55 9.53
N ASP A 305 -11.50 -9.55 8.94
CA ASP A 305 -10.09 -9.85 9.23
C ASP A 305 -9.15 -8.71 8.82
N SER A 306 -9.42 -8.06 7.68
CA SER A 306 -8.64 -6.91 7.22
C SER A 306 -8.78 -5.70 8.14
N GLY A 307 -10.01 -5.40 8.57
CA GLY A 307 -10.26 -4.33 9.54
C GLY A 307 -9.58 -4.61 10.88
N TYR A 308 -9.57 -5.87 11.30
CA TYR A 308 -8.90 -6.29 12.52
C TYR A 308 -7.37 -6.18 12.45
N LEU A 309 -6.75 -6.54 11.32
CA LEU A 309 -5.32 -6.30 11.10
C LEU A 309 -5.01 -4.79 11.15
N THR A 310 -5.79 -3.97 10.45
CA THR A 310 -5.60 -2.51 10.44
C THR A 310 -5.63 -1.93 11.85
N ARG A 311 -6.60 -2.36 12.67
CA ARG A 311 -6.69 -1.96 14.08
C ARG A 311 -5.40 -2.32 14.84
N ARG A 312 -4.93 -3.57 14.75
CA ARG A 312 -3.70 -4.01 15.45
C ARG A 312 -2.45 -3.24 14.99
N LEU A 313 -2.36 -2.91 13.70
CA LEU A 313 -1.26 -2.11 13.17
C LEU A 313 -1.27 -0.69 13.74
N VAL A 314 -2.44 -0.05 13.81
CA VAL A 314 -2.59 1.29 14.41
C VAL A 314 -2.21 1.25 15.88
N ASP A 315 -2.65 0.23 16.62
CA ASP A 315 -2.35 0.08 18.05
C ASP A 315 -0.85 -0.01 18.34
N VAL A 316 -0.05 -0.61 17.44
CA VAL A 316 1.41 -0.70 17.57
C VAL A 316 2.12 0.57 17.11
N ALA A 317 1.59 1.23 16.08
CA ALA A 317 2.31 2.30 15.39
C ALA A 317 1.91 3.71 15.84
N GLN A 318 0.81 3.90 16.58
CA GLN A 318 0.26 5.21 16.92
C GLN A 318 1.22 6.19 17.62
N GLU A 319 2.25 5.70 18.32
CA GLU A 319 3.26 6.54 19.00
C GLU A 319 4.34 7.06 18.03
N LEU A 320 4.34 6.61 16.77
CA LEU A 320 5.29 7.04 15.75
C LEU A 320 4.82 8.34 15.10
N ILE A 321 5.35 9.45 15.60
CA ILE A 321 5.13 10.81 15.12
C ILE A 321 6.46 11.38 14.62
N ILE A 322 6.44 12.28 13.64
CA ILE A 322 7.66 12.95 13.19
C ILE A 322 8.12 13.99 14.22
N ASN A 323 9.39 13.89 14.59
CA ASN A 323 10.07 14.84 15.47
C ASN A 323 11.06 15.73 14.68
N ASP A 324 11.68 16.70 15.37
CA ASP A 324 12.63 17.66 14.80
C ASP A 324 14.09 17.29 15.12
N GLU A 325 14.37 16.02 15.43
CA GLU A 325 15.73 15.57 15.66
C GLU A 325 16.47 15.44 14.32
N ASP A 326 17.60 16.15 14.17
CA ASP A 326 18.46 15.96 13.02
C ASP A 326 19.49 14.84 13.29
N PRO A 327 19.43 13.70 12.59
CA PRO A 327 20.40 12.62 12.77
C PRO A 327 21.84 13.03 12.41
N PHE A 328 22.02 14.09 11.61
CA PHE A 328 23.32 14.59 11.20
C PHE A 328 23.96 15.57 12.20
N ALA A 329 23.18 16.17 13.10
CA ALA A 329 23.64 17.22 14.02
C ALA A 329 24.67 16.74 15.04
N SER A 330 24.63 15.46 15.42
CA SER A 330 25.54 14.89 16.42
C SER A 330 26.98 14.70 15.93
N GLY A 331 27.25 14.86 14.63
CA GLY A 331 28.56 14.63 14.01
C GLY A 331 29.00 13.16 13.96
N ASN A 332 28.21 12.24 14.52
CA ASN A 332 28.47 10.80 14.51
C ASN A 332 28.11 10.18 13.14
N ALA A 333 28.70 9.02 12.85
CA ALA A 333 28.32 8.26 11.67
C ALA A 333 26.85 7.82 11.78
N VAL A 334 26.02 8.30 10.85
CA VAL A 334 24.60 7.95 10.82
C VAL A 334 24.43 6.51 10.35
N ARG A 335 23.51 5.81 10.99
CA ARG A 335 23.12 4.45 10.62
C ARG A 335 22.17 4.51 9.43
N GLY A 336 22.37 3.62 8.48
CA GLY A 336 21.55 3.54 7.28
C GLY A 336 21.46 2.12 6.76
N ILE A 337 20.56 1.91 5.81
CA ILE A 337 20.37 0.64 5.11
C ILE A 337 20.99 0.73 3.71
N TRP A 338 21.50 -0.39 3.22
CA TRP A 338 21.94 -0.51 1.83
C TRP A 338 20.75 -0.91 0.97
N ILE A 339 20.46 -0.10 -0.05
CA ILE A 339 19.55 -0.46 -1.13
C ILE A 339 20.39 -0.96 -2.29
N GLU A 340 20.25 -2.25 -2.59
CA GLU A 340 20.92 -2.93 -3.70
C GLU A 340 20.03 -3.03 -4.94
N ASP A 341 20.60 -3.46 -6.07
CA ASP A 341 19.93 -3.57 -7.37
C ASP A 341 19.39 -2.22 -7.89
N ILE A 342 20.21 -1.17 -7.81
CA ILE A 342 19.91 0.12 -8.43
C ILE A 342 20.21 0.00 -9.92
N GLU A 343 19.24 -0.52 -10.66
CA GLU A 343 19.34 -0.69 -12.10
C GLU A 343 17.98 -0.47 -12.78
N PRO A 344 17.97 -0.16 -14.10
CA PRO A 344 16.74 -0.05 -14.86
C PRO A 344 15.98 -1.38 -14.89
N ASP A 345 14.64 -1.29 -14.88
CA ASP A 345 13.77 -2.45 -15.03
C ASP A 345 14.05 -3.21 -16.34
N ARG A 346 14.20 -4.53 -16.25
CA ARG A 346 14.39 -5.43 -17.39
C ARG A 346 13.20 -6.39 -17.53
N PRO A 347 12.95 -6.95 -18.73
CA PRO A 347 11.95 -7.99 -18.89
C PRO A 347 12.24 -9.18 -17.94
N GLY A 348 11.36 -9.38 -16.95
CA GLY A 348 11.49 -10.46 -15.95
C GLY A 348 12.18 -10.08 -14.64
N LYS A 349 12.86 -8.92 -14.53
CA LYS A 349 13.44 -8.41 -13.27
C LYS A 349 13.09 -6.92 -13.11
N ARG A 350 12.31 -6.60 -12.08
CA ARG A 350 12.02 -5.22 -11.70
C ARG A 350 12.77 -4.84 -10.42
N SER A 351 13.39 -3.66 -10.42
CA SER A 351 14.15 -3.14 -9.28
C SER A 351 13.27 -2.42 -8.27
N TRP A 352 12.07 -1.97 -8.68
CA TRP A 352 11.06 -1.32 -7.84
C TRP A 352 11.58 -0.07 -7.11
N LEU A 353 12.44 0.71 -7.78
CA LEU A 353 13.10 1.87 -7.18
C LEU A 353 12.12 2.96 -6.76
N GLU A 354 10.95 3.04 -7.40
CA GLU A 354 9.87 3.97 -7.06
C GLU A 354 9.30 3.78 -5.65
N VAL A 355 9.54 2.61 -5.05
CA VAL A 355 8.99 2.21 -3.74
C VAL A 355 10.10 1.94 -2.72
N ARG A 356 11.31 1.61 -3.20
CA ARG A 356 12.48 1.33 -2.36
C ARG A 356 13.30 2.60 -2.11
N LEU A 357 13.63 3.33 -3.17
CA LEU A 357 14.64 4.40 -3.19
C LEU A 357 14.02 5.81 -3.22
N PHE A 358 12.93 6.00 -3.98
CA PHE A 358 12.21 7.27 -4.01
C PHE A 358 11.86 7.74 -2.60
N SER A 359 11.87 9.06 -2.39
CA SER A 359 11.57 9.71 -1.12
C SER A 359 12.57 9.45 0.01
N ARG A 360 13.62 8.64 -0.15
CA ARG A 360 14.63 8.39 0.89
C ARG A 360 15.68 9.48 0.95
N THR A 361 16.37 9.59 2.08
CA THR A 361 17.49 10.52 2.28
C THR A 361 18.82 9.77 2.20
N LEU A 362 19.79 10.32 1.47
CA LEU A 362 21.14 9.76 1.38
C LEU A 362 21.87 9.82 2.73
N ALA A 363 22.45 8.69 3.14
CA ALA A 363 23.26 8.62 4.36
C ALA A 363 24.72 9.06 4.11
N ASP A 364 25.23 8.83 2.89
CA ASP A 364 26.58 9.18 2.45
C ASP A 364 26.55 10.04 1.18
N ASP A 365 27.66 10.70 0.89
CA ASP A 365 27.88 11.36 -0.40
C ASP A 365 27.94 10.31 -1.52
N VAL A 366 27.25 10.56 -2.62
CA VAL A 366 27.23 9.69 -3.80
C VAL A 366 27.75 10.49 -4.99
N THR A 367 28.80 9.99 -5.64
CA THR A 367 29.38 10.59 -6.84
C THR A 367 29.01 9.76 -8.06
N LEU A 368 28.36 10.41 -9.02
CA LEU A 368 28.04 9.84 -10.32
C LEU A 368 29.28 9.79 -11.23
N SER A 369 29.22 8.96 -12.26
CA SER A 369 30.25 8.76 -13.29
C SER A 369 30.53 10.04 -14.10
N ASP A 370 29.57 10.95 -14.19
CA ASP A 370 29.71 12.26 -14.85
C ASP A 370 30.42 13.31 -13.96
N GLY A 371 30.71 12.98 -12.70
CA GLY A 371 31.32 13.86 -11.71
C GLY A 371 30.31 14.65 -10.86
N THR A 372 29.01 14.48 -11.06
CA THR A 372 27.96 15.08 -10.23
C THR A 372 27.97 14.43 -8.84
N VAL A 373 28.04 15.24 -7.78
CA VAL A 373 28.04 14.76 -6.39
C VAL A 373 26.72 15.11 -5.72
N TYR A 374 25.98 14.09 -5.29
CA TYR A 374 24.88 14.25 -4.35
C TYR A 374 25.41 14.15 -2.93
N ALA A 375 25.28 15.23 -2.17
CA ALA A 375 25.76 15.28 -0.79
C ALA A 375 24.90 14.42 0.14
N ARG A 376 25.48 13.96 1.25
CA ARG A 376 24.77 13.38 2.39
C ARG A 376 23.62 14.29 2.82
N GLY A 377 22.49 13.69 3.18
CA GLY A 377 21.27 14.44 3.53
C GLY A 377 20.42 14.88 2.34
N THR A 378 20.86 14.65 1.09
CA THR A 378 20.00 14.90 -0.09
C THR A 378 18.83 13.92 -0.10
N VAL A 379 17.63 14.44 -0.26
CA VAL A 379 16.41 13.64 -0.42
C VAL A 379 16.23 13.29 -1.89
N ILE A 380 15.99 12.01 -2.15
CA ILE A 380 15.90 11.45 -3.49
C ILE A 380 14.49 11.69 -4.06
N GLY A 381 14.38 12.63 -4.99
CA GLY A 381 13.20 12.83 -5.83
C GLY A 381 13.26 11.98 -7.10
N GLU A 382 12.39 12.26 -8.07
CA GLU A 382 12.36 11.53 -9.34
C GLU A 382 13.63 11.75 -10.17
N THR A 383 14.14 12.98 -10.19
CA THR A 383 15.33 13.35 -10.97
C THR A 383 16.57 12.66 -10.43
N GLU A 384 16.79 12.70 -9.12
CA GLU A 384 17.92 12.05 -8.47
C GLU A 384 17.82 10.52 -8.60
N MET A 385 16.62 9.96 -8.43
CA MET A 385 16.39 8.52 -8.62
C MET A 385 16.73 8.08 -10.05
N ALA A 386 16.29 8.83 -11.06
CA ALA A 386 16.58 8.52 -12.47
C ALA A 386 18.09 8.59 -12.75
N ALA A 387 18.77 9.63 -12.24
CA ALA A 387 20.22 9.77 -12.40
C ALA A 387 21.00 8.63 -11.74
N LEU A 388 20.62 8.22 -10.53
CA LEU A 388 21.23 7.08 -9.82
C LEU A 388 20.97 5.75 -10.54
N ARG A 389 19.77 5.57 -11.10
CA ARG A 389 19.37 4.35 -11.83
C ARG A 389 20.13 4.18 -13.14
N ASP A 390 20.35 5.28 -13.86
CA ASP A 390 20.89 5.24 -15.22
C ASP A 390 22.44 5.21 -15.23
N ASP A 391 23.08 5.38 -14.06
CA ASP A 391 24.52 5.27 -13.88
C ASP A 391 24.97 3.83 -13.59
N ALA A 392 25.76 3.26 -14.50
CA ALA A 392 26.27 1.89 -14.37
C ALA A 392 27.30 1.69 -13.25
N ALA A 393 27.92 2.75 -12.72
CA ALA A 393 28.88 2.65 -11.62
C ALA A 393 28.19 2.45 -10.26
N ILE A 394 26.91 2.82 -10.15
CA ILE A 394 26.15 2.74 -8.91
C ILE A 394 25.33 1.46 -8.90
N THR A 395 25.72 0.49 -8.07
CA THR A 395 24.97 -0.76 -7.88
C THR A 395 24.17 -0.78 -6.58
N ARG A 396 24.62 0.00 -5.59
CA ARG A 396 23.98 0.14 -4.28
C ARG A 396 24.22 1.52 -3.70
N VAL A 397 23.26 2.00 -2.92
CA VAL A 397 23.32 3.29 -2.21
C VAL A 397 22.92 3.10 -0.75
N ARG A 398 23.58 3.83 0.15
CA ARG A 398 23.24 3.84 1.58
C ARG A 398 22.27 4.98 1.87
N VAL A 399 21.10 4.65 2.41
CA VAL A 399 20.04 5.61 2.73
C VAL A 399 19.64 5.53 4.19
N LEU A 400 19.08 6.62 4.70
CA LEU A 400 18.40 6.63 5.99
C LEU A 400 17.07 5.87 5.89
N SER A 401 16.71 5.22 6.99
CA SER A 401 15.47 4.46 7.13
C SER A 401 14.91 4.64 8.53
N PRO A 402 13.57 4.63 8.70
CA PRO A 402 12.96 4.57 10.03
C PRO A 402 13.46 3.39 10.88
N LEU A 403 13.94 2.29 10.28
CA LEU A 403 14.51 1.15 11.02
C LEU A 403 15.76 1.53 11.81
N THR A 404 16.59 2.42 11.28
CA THR A 404 17.90 2.79 11.84
C THR A 404 17.88 4.11 12.59
N ASP A 405 16.72 4.74 12.71
CA ASP A 405 16.54 6.02 13.37
C ASP A 405 16.76 5.91 14.89
N ASP A 406 17.62 6.78 15.41
CA ASP A 406 18.05 6.80 16.81
C ASP A 406 17.22 7.78 17.68
N SER A 407 16.07 8.29 17.22
CA SER A 407 15.24 9.19 18.05
C SER A 407 14.64 8.48 19.26
N ASP A 408 14.46 9.20 20.39
CA ASP A 408 13.86 8.64 21.61
C ASP A 408 12.38 8.29 21.41
N LEU A 409 11.63 9.24 20.86
CA LEU A 409 10.21 9.13 20.58
C LEU A 409 9.97 9.55 19.14
N GLY A 410 9.20 8.76 18.41
CA GLY A 410 8.91 9.05 17.01
C GLY A 410 10.07 8.74 16.06
N VAL A 411 10.11 9.44 14.93
CA VAL A 411 11.10 9.28 13.86
C VAL A 411 11.53 10.66 13.38
N SER A 412 12.82 10.83 13.06
CA SER A 412 13.27 12.09 12.45
C SER A 412 12.70 12.29 11.04
N ALA A 413 12.47 13.56 10.69
CA ALA A 413 12.06 13.93 9.33
C ALA A 413 13.06 13.42 8.27
N ALA A 414 14.36 13.46 8.58
CA ALA A 414 15.41 12.98 7.67
C ALA A 414 15.39 11.46 7.44
N SER A 415 15.15 10.65 8.49
CA SER A 415 15.03 9.20 8.34
C SER A 415 13.76 8.76 7.63
N TYR A 416 12.70 9.57 7.68
CA TYR A 416 11.44 9.32 6.96
C TYR A 416 11.48 9.80 5.50
N GLY A 417 12.05 11.00 5.26
CA GLY A 417 12.17 11.65 3.96
C GLY A 417 10.92 12.43 3.54
N LEU A 418 10.46 12.28 2.29
CA LEU A 418 9.25 12.96 1.80
C LEU A 418 7.95 12.34 2.37
N SER A 419 6.94 13.20 2.57
CA SER A 419 5.55 12.78 2.72
C SER A 419 4.98 12.41 1.36
N LEU A 420 4.56 11.15 1.22
CA LEU A 420 4.03 10.60 -0.04
C LEU A 420 2.69 11.25 -0.42
N ALA A 421 1.95 11.78 0.54
CA ALA A 421 0.67 12.46 0.30
C ALA A 421 0.85 13.87 -0.30
N THR A 422 1.99 14.53 -0.03
CA THR A 422 2.23 15.91 -0.46
C THR A 422 3.34 16.05 -1.51
N GLY A 423 4.20 15.04 -1.65
CA GLY A 423 5.40 15.08 -2.49
C GLY A 423 6.52 15.98 -1.94
N LYS A 424 6.34 16.54 -0.73
CA LYS A 424 7.28 17.46 -0.09
C LYS A 424 7.96 16.79 1.11
N LEU A 425 8.99 17.42 1.66
CA LEU A 425 9.59 17.00 2.92
C LEU A 425 8.51 16.87 4.00
N ILE A 426 8.63 15.83 4.81
CA ILE A 426 7.65 15.60 5.87
C ILE A 426 7.74 16.67 6.96
N GLU A 427 6.59 17.11 7.45
CA GLU A 427 6.49 18.17 8.46
C GLU A 427 6.50 17.58 9.87
N GLN A 428 7.00 18.37 10.83
CA GLN A 428 7.01 17.98 12.23
C GLN A 428 5.57 17.79 12.74
N GLY A 429 5.34 16.69 13.46
CA GLY A 429 4.05 16.36 14.04
C GLY A 429 3.15 15.48 13.19
N GLU A 430 3.58 15.09 11.99
CA GLU A 430 2.81 14.16 11.16
C GLU A 430 2.77 12.76 11.80
N ALA A 431 1.56 12.20 11.95
CA ALA A 431 1.34 10.91 12.61
C ALA A 431 1.60 9.72 11.65
N VAL A 432 2.87 9.56 11.26
CA VAL A 432 3.30 8.59 10.24
C VAL A 432 3.00 7.15 10.58
N GLY A 433 2.94 6.78 11.86
CA GLY A 433 2.56 5.43 12.27
C GLY A 433 1.12 5.06 11.92
N VAL A 434 0.19 6.01 12.08
CA VAL A 434 -1.22 5.81 11.72
C VAL A 434 -1.37 5.72 10.20
N ILE A 435 -0.67 6.59 9.46
CA ILE A 435 -0.66 6.57 7.99
C ILE A 435 -0.11 5.23 7.48
N ALA A 436 1.00 4.75 8.05
CA ALA A 436 1.60 3.47 7.68
C ALA A 436 0.66 2.29 7.97
N ALA A 437 0.05 2.27 9.16
CA ALA A 437 -0.89 1.22 9.55
C ALA A 437 -2.11 1.15 8.62
N GLN A 438 -2.67 2.31 8.23
CA GLN A 438 -3.79 2.37 7.28
C GLN A 438 -3.36 1.98 5.87
N SER A 439 -2.19 2.44 5.42
CA SER A 439 -1.65 2.14 4.09
C SER A 439 -1.36 0.64 3.90
N ILE A 440 -1.01 -0.07 4.96
CA ILE A 440 -0.87 -1.54 4.97
C ILE A 440 -2.26 -2.20 5.11
N GLY A 441 -3.12 -1.69 6.00
CA GLY A 441 -4.37 -2.32 6.37
C GLY A 441 -5.49 -2.24 5.31
N GLU A 442 -5.64 -1.10 4.65
CA GLU A 442 -6.71 -0.84 3.67
C GLU A 442 -6.63 -1.82 2.47
N PRO A 443 -5.47 -2.02 1.81
CA PRO A 443 -5.38 -2.97 0.73
C PRO A 443 -5.49 -4.43 1.20
N GLY A 444 -5.43 -4.69 2.52
CA GLY A 444 -5.66 -6.01 3.09
C GLY A 444 -6.98 -6.64 2.64
N THR A 445 -8.02 -5.83 2.41
CA THR A 445 -9.30 -6.28 1.84
C THR A 445 -9.11 -6.80 0.41
N GLN A 446 -8.29 -6.13 -0.39
CA GLN A 446 -7.97 -6.53 -1.77
C GLN A 446 -7.09 -7.78 -1.82
N LEU A 447 -6.06 -7.88 -0.96
CA LEU A 447 -5.21 -9.06 -0.83
C LEU A 447 -6.03 -10.31 -0.53
N THR A 448 -7.06 -10.11 0.30
CA THR A 448 -7.97 -11.16 0.74
C THR A 448 -8.87 -11.68 -0.38
N MET A 449 -9.27 -10.81 -1.30
CA MET A 449 -10.15 -11.13 -2.43
C MET A 449 -9.40 -11.66 -3.66
N ARG A 450 -8.22 -11.12 -3.99
CA ARG A 450 -7.48 -11.44 -5.24
C ARG A 450 -6.73 -12.77 -5.23
N THR A 451 -6.41 -13.32 -4.06
CA THR A 451 -5.67 -14.59 -3.89
C THR A 451 -6.28 -15.76 -4.70
N PHE A 452 -7.58 -15.74 -5.00
CA PHE A 452 -8.28 -16.87 -5.62
C PHE A 452 -8.40 -16.83 -7.14
N HIS A 453 -8.20 -15.69 -7.79
CA HIS A 453 -8.22 -15.66 -9.26
C HIS A 453 -6.95 -16.30 -9.86
N THR A 454 -5.84 -16.25 -9.12
CA THR A 454 -4.55 -16.85 -9.47
C THR A 454 -4.39 -18.28 -8.96
N GLY A 455 -5.12 -18.67 -7.91
CA GLY A 455 -5.09 -20.00 -7.29
C GLY A 455 -5.62 -21.16 -8.15
N GLY A 456 -5.89 -20.93 -9.45
CA GLY A 456 -6.23 -21.97 -10.43
C GLY A 456 -5.02 -22.59 -11.14
N ILE A 457 -3.81 -22.08 -10.91
CA ILE A 457 -2.58 -22.64 -11.48
C ILE A 457 -2.03 -23.68 -10.50
N ALA A 458 -2.25 -24.96 -10.81
CA ALA A 458 -1.68 -26.06 -10.04
C ALA A 458 -0.14 -25.96 -10.04
N GLY A 459 0.46 -25.75 -8.87
CA GLY A 459 1.91 -25.92 -8.72
C GLY A 459 2.62 -25.04 -7.69
N ALA A 460 2.03 -23.93 -7.24
CA ALA A 460 2.66 -23.08 -6.23
C ALA A 460 1.76 -23.01 -4.99
N ASP A 461 2.19 -23.64 -3.90
CA ASP A 461 1.60 -23.53 -2.56
C ASP A 461 1.92 -22.14 -1.98
N ILE A 462 1.51 -21.09 -2.70
CA ILE A 462 1.66 -19.72 -2.24
C ILE A 462 0.51 -19.50 -1.28
N ALA A 463 0.80 -19.55 0.01
CA ALA A 463 -0.03 -18.96 1.06
C ALA A 463 -0.08 -17.41 0.90
N GLY A 464 -0.33 -16.88 -0.30
CA GLY A 464 0.12 -15.56 -0.77
C GLY A 464 -0.85 -14.41 -0.58
N GLY A 465 -1.61 -14.42 0.51
CA GLY A 465 -2.60 -13.38 0.80
C GLY A 465 -2.45 -12.79 2.20
N LEU A 466 -3.54 -12.18 2.69
CA LEU A 466 -3.61 -11.59 4.02
C LEU A 466 -3.12 -12.52 5.17
N PRO A 467 -3.42 -13.85 5.19
CA PRO A 467 -2.96 -14.72 6.27
C PRO A 467 -1.43 -14.76 6.44
N ARG A 468 -0.67 -14.66 5.35
CA ARG A 468 0.80 -14.62 5.40
C ARG A 468 1.32 -13.29 5.92
N VAL A 469 0.68 -12.19 5.55
CA VAL A 469 0.99 -10.87 6.13
C VAL A 469 0.74 -10.87 7.63
N VAL A 470 -0.38 -11.45 8.09
CA VAL A 470 -0.69 -11.61 9.52
C VAL A 470 0.32 -12.52 10.21
N GLU A 471 0.71 -13.64 9.59
CA GLU A 471 1.74 -14.54 10.13
C GLU A 471 3.08 -13.84 10.35
N LEU A 472 3.51 -13.02 9.38
CA LEU A 472 4.75 -12.24 9.44
C LEU A 472 4.70 -11.17 10.53
N PHE A 473 3.64 -10.35 10.59
CA PHE A 473 3.52 -9.29 11.60
C PHE A 473 3.27 -9.82 13.01
N GLU A 474 2.72 -11.03 13.16
CA GLU A 474 2.61 -11.68 14.48
C GLU A 474 3.88 -12.45 14.86
N ALA A 475 4.95 -12.40 14.05
CA ALA A 475 6.20 -13.13 14.24
C ALA A 475 5.96 -14.62 14.59
N ARG A 476 5.02 -15.25 13.87
CA ARG A 476 4.68 -16.66 14.06
C ARG A 476 5.69 -17.54 13.33
N THR A 477 6.04 -18.66 13.94
CA THR A 477 6.87 -19.68 13.28
C THR A 477 6.08 -20.30 12.13
N PRO A 478 6.59 -20.25 10.89
CA PRO A 478 5.84 -20.70 9.74
C PRO A 478 5.76 -22.21 9.64
N LYS A 479 4.67 -22.71 9.05
CA LYS A 479 4.54 -24.13 8.73
C LYS A 479 5.49 -24.49 7.58
N GLY A 480 6.19 -25.62 7.72
CA GLY A 480 7.18 -26.04 6.72
C GLY A 480 8.39 -25.10 6.64
N LYS A 481 8.80 -24.50 7.77
CA LYS A 481 9.94 -23.58 7.81
C LYS A 481 11.20 -24.19 7.18
N ALA A 482 11.97 -23.35 6.50
CA ALA A 482 13.29 -23.72 6.01
C ALA A 482 14.22 -24.02 7.19
N THR A 483 15.04 -25.07 7.04
CA THR A 483 16.16 -25.31 7.96
C THR A 483 17.30 -24.36 7.61
N LEU A 484 17.67 -23.46 8.52
CA LEU A 484 18.75 -22.51 8.34
C LEU A 484 20.07 -23.08 8.87
N SER A 485 21.18 -22.82 8.16
CA SER A 485 22.51 -23.10 8.70
C SER A 485 22.83 -22.14 9.84
N ARG A 486 23.45 -22.58 10.94
CA ARG A 486 24.00 -21.68 11.97
C ARG A 486 25.47 -21.36 11.76
N LEU A 487 26.15 -22.17 10.97
CA LEU A 487 27.57 -22.02 10.67
C LEU A 487 27.77 -21.60 9.21
N THR A 488 28.82 -20.82 8.97
CA THR A 488 29.37 -20.62 7.62
C THR A 488 30.36 -21.75 7.34
N GLY A 489 30.22 -22.41 6.20
CA GLY A 489 31.06 -23.57 5.89
C GLY A 489 30.70 -24.29 4.59
N VAL A 490 31.34 -25.43 4.38
CA VAL A 490 31.13 -26.29 3.20
C VAL A 490 30.13 -27.39 3.53
N VAL A 491 29.15 -27.56 2.64
CA VAL A 491 28.08 -28.55 2.78
C VAL A 491 28.55 -29.95 2.38
N ARG A 492 28.33 -30.93 3.25
CA ARG A 492 28.44 -32.37 2.98
C ARG A 492 27.06 -33.01 3.11
N ILE A 493 26.67 -33.81 2.12
CA ILE A 493 25.37 -34.49 2.12
C ILE A 493 25.61 -35.98 2.29
N ALA A 494 25.05 -36.56 3.34
CA ALA A 494 25.03 -38.00 3.58
C ALA A 494 23.58 -38.51 3.55
N GLU A 495 23.37 -39.71 3.02
CA GLU A 495 22.09 -40.40 3.12
C GLU A 495 22.14 -41.39 4.29
N ASP A 496 21.16 -41.31 5.20
CA ASP A 496 21.01 -42.25 6.30
C ASP A 496 19.87 -43.24 5.98
N GLU A 497 20.12 -44.54 6.16
CA GLU A 497 19.20 -45.62 5.80
C GLU A 497 17.92 -45.56 6.64
N GLY A 498 16.92 -44.81 6.16
CA GLY A 498 15.54 -44.81 6.66
C GLY A 498 15.08 -43.57 7.43
N LYS A 499 15.95 -42.58 7.69
CA LYS A 499 15.58 -41.36 8.47
C LYS A 499 15.63 -40.03 7.71
N GLY A 500 16.17 -40.02 6.48
CA GLY A 500 16.25 -38.82 5.64
C GLY A 500 17.67 -38.53 5.18
N ARG A 501 17.89 -37.31 4.69
CA ARG A 501 19.21 -36.81 4.29
C ARG A 501 19.83 -36.07 5.47
N VAL A 502 21.07 -36.39 5.81
CA VAL A 502 21.85 -35.67 6.82
C VAL A 502 22.78 -34.71 6.09
N ILE A 503 22.65 -33.43 6.42
CA ILE A 503 23.42 -32.37 5.80
C ILE A 503 24.36 -31.82 6.88
N THR A 504 25.66 -32.00 6.70
CA THR A 504 26.68 -31.54 7.63
C THR A 504 27.38 -30.32 7.04
N VAL A 505 27.39 -29.23 7.80
CA VAL A 505 28.11 -28.01 7.43
C VAL A 505 29.40 -27.98 8.23
N VAL A 506 30.53 -27.95 7.52
CA VAL A 506 31.88 -27.95 8.12
C VAL A 506 32.45 -26.54 7.99
N ALA A 507 32.66 -25.87 9.12
CA ALA A 507 33.27 -24.55 9.17
C ALA A 507 34.80 -24.62 9.05
N ASP A 508 35.42 -23.48 8.75
CA ASP A 508 36.88 -23.38 8.52
C ASP A 508 37.70 -23.71 9.78
N ASP A 509 37.12 -23.57 10.97
CA ASP A 509 37.73 -23.93 12.26
C ASP A 509 37.63 -25.43 12.62
N GLY A 510 36.99 -26.22 11.75
CA GLY A 510 36.76 -27.65 11.95
C GLY A 510 35.53 -27.99 12.78
N THR A 511 34.69 -27.02 13.16
CA THR A 511 33.39 -27.30 13.77
C THR A 511 32.41 -27.83 12.72
N GLU A 512 31.71 -28.92 13.07
CA GLU A 512 30.72 -29.55 12.19
C GLU A 512 29.34 -29.49 12.86
N GLU A 513 28.33 -29.01 12.14
CA GLU A 513 26.92 -29.09 12.57
C GLU A 513 26.12 -29.88 11.55
N SER A 514 25.36 -30.87 12.04
CA SER A 514 24.58 -31.79 11.21
C SER A 514 23.08 -31.53 11.33
N TYR A 515 22.40 -31.42 10.19
CA TYR A 515 20.96 -31.18 10.06
C TYR A 515 20.29 -32.39 9.41
N THR A 516 19.27 -32.95 10.06
CA THR A 516 18.47 -34.04 9.47
C THR A 516 17.27 -33.46 8.72
N VAL A 517 17.18 -33.74 7.43
CA VAL A 517 16.14 -33.24 6.53
C VAL A 517 15.32 -34.41 5.96
N PRO A 518 13.98 -34.30 5.86
CA PRO A 518 13.15 -35.31 5.21
C PRO A 518 13.57 -35.55 3.76
N GLY A 519 13.63 -36.82 3.32
CA GLY A 519 14.11 -37.16 1.96
C GLY A 519 13.26 -36.61 0.80
N LEU A 520 12.00 -36.23 1.06
CA LEU A 520 11.09 -35.60 0.10
C LEU A 520 11.26 -34.08 -0.02
N ALA A 521 12.03 -33.45 0.89
CA ALA A 521 12.21 -32.01 0.89
C ALA A 521 13.16 -31.58 -0.23
N ARG A 522 12.83 -30.46 -0.89
CA ARG A 522 13.68 -29.87 -1.92
C ARG A 522 14.84 -29.14 -1.26
N LEU A 523 16.08 -29.52 -1.61
CA LEU A 523 17.28 -28.87 -1.11
C LEU A 523 17.60 -27.63 -1.96
N GLU A 524 17.98 -26.55 -1.29
CA GLU A 524 18.50 -25.31 -1.91
C GLU A 524 20.02 -25.37 -2.08
N VAL A 525 20.68 -26.33 -1.42
CA VAL A 525 22.13 -26.49 -1.39
C VAL A 525 22.60 -27.72 -2.16
N ILE A 526 23.80 -27.61 -2.72
CA ILE A 526 24.49 -28.69 -3.45
C ILE A 526 25.67 -29.17 -2.60
N GLU A 527 26.04 -30.45 -2.73
CA GLU A 527 27.23 -30.99 -2.09
C GLU A 527 28.50 -30.21 -2.52
N GLY A 528 29.33 -29.83 -1.55
CA GLY A 528 30.53 -29.03 -1.77
C GLY A 528 30.27 -27.52 -1.92
N GLN A 529 29.02 -27.05 -1.84
CA GLN A 529 28.70 -25.62 -1.86
C GLN A 529 29.14 -24.97 -0.54
N GLN A 530 29.70 -23.77 -0.63
CA GLN A 530 29.96 -22.91 0.51
C GLN A 530 28.71 -22.07 0.82
N ILE A 531 28.24 -22.11 2.06
CA ILE A 531 27.07 -21.38 2.53
C ILE A 531 27.41 -20.52 3.74
N ASN A 532 26.69 -19.42 3.93
CA ASN A 532 26.85 -18.57 5.10
C ASN A 532 25.86 -18.96 6.21
N ALA A 533 26.20 -18.59 7.45
CA ALA A 533 25.27 -18.67 8.57
C ALA A 533 23.97 -17.92 8.25
N GLY A 534 22.85 -18.61 8.40
CA GLY A 534 21.47 -18.17 8.18
C GLY A 534 20.96 -18.38 6.76
N ASP A 535 21.73 -19.04 5.88
CA ASP A 535 21.25 -19.43 4.56
C ASP A 535 20.36 -20.70 4.64
N PRO A 536 19.30 -20.80 3.82
CA PRO A 536 18.39 -21.93 3.84
C PRO A 536 19.02 -23.17 3.20
N ILE A 537 18.94 -24.30 3.89
CA ILE A 537 19.36 -25.63 3.41
C ILE A 537 18.22 -26.28 2.61
N VAL A 538 16.99 -26.03 3.04
CA VAL A 538 15.75 -26.60 2.49
C VAL A 538 14.86 -25.46 2.02
N ASP A 539 14.15 -25.67 0.92
CA ASP A 539 13.15 -24.74 0.44
C ASP A 539 12.04 -24.53 1.48
N GLY A 540 11.62 -23.28 1.67
CA GLY A 540 10.58 -22.90 2.63
C GLY A 540 10.74 -21.50 3.21
N PRO A 541 9.72 -21.01 3.94
CA PRO A 541 9.77 -19.72 4.63
C PRO A 541 10.77 -19.76 5.79
N ARG A 542 11.54 -18.69 5.99
CA ARG A 542 12.48 -18.57 7.12
C ARG A 542 11.75 -18.12 8.37
N ASP A 543 12.09 -18.68 9.53
CA ASP A 543 11.56 -18.24 10.82
C ASP A 543 12.30 -16.97 11.29
N PRO A 544 11.61 -15.83 11.47
CA PRO A 544 12.23 -14.60 11.96
C PRO A 544 12.95 -14.74 13.31
N LYS A 545 12.48 -15.65 14.18
CA LYS A 545 13.07 -15.87 15.51
C LYS A 545 14.42 -16.59 15.44
N GLU A 546 14.59 -17.48 14.48
CA GLU A 546 15.90 -18.12 14.25
C GLU A 546 16.82 -17.15 13.50
N LEU A 547 16.26 -16.37 12.57
CA LEU A 547 17.03 -15.41 11.79
C LEU A 547 17.66 -14.31 12.65
N ILE A 548 16.96 -13.81 13.67
CA ILE A 548 17.49 -12.78 14.57
C ILE A 548 18.63 -13.31 15.45
N GLU A 549 18.59 -14.59 15.83
CA GLU A 549 19.67 -15.23 16.58
C GLU A 549 20.92 -15.48 15.72
N ILE A 550 20.74 -15.78 14.43
CA ILE A 550 21.84 -16.17 13.53
C ILE A 550 22.44 -14.95 12.80
N LYS A 551 21.62 -14.14 12.12
CA LYS A 551 22.06 -12.99 11.30
C LYS A 551 21.92 -11.63 12.00
N GLY A 552 21.23 -11.59 13.14
CA GLY A 552 21.01 -10.35 13.89
C GLY A 552 19.79 -9.55 13.44
N VAL A 553 19.59 -8.40 14.10
CA VAL A 553 18.36 -7.59 14.00
C VAL A 553 18.17 -7.00 12.60
N GLN A 554 19.22 -6.38 12.03
CA GLN A 554 19.12 -5.64 10.77
C GLN A 554 18.71 -6.55 9.60
N GLU A 555 19.35 -7.70 9.46
CA GLU A 555 19.01 -8.69 8.43
C GLU A 555 17.60 -9.26 8.62
N THR A 556 17.17 -9.43 9.87
CA THR A 556 15.81 -9.91 10.18
C THR A 556 14.76 -8.86 9.82
N GLN A 557 15.02 -7.58 10.12
CA GLN A 557 14.14 -6.47 9.74
C GLN A 557 14.01 -6.39 8.22
N GLN A 558 15.13 -6.44 7.48
CA GLN A 558 15.12 -6.41 6.02
C GLN A 558 14.38 -7.61 5.41
N TYR A 559 14.60 -8.81 5.96
CA TYR A 559 13.86 -10.00 5.55
C TYR A 559 12.34 -9.84 5.72
N LEU A 560 11.89 -9.32 6.88
CA LEU A 560 10.46 -9.08 7.13
C LEU A 560 9.88 -8.07 6.14
N VAL A 561 10.59 -6.96 5.89
CA VAL A 561 10.15 -5.94 4.93
C VAL A 561 10.02 -6.58 3.54
N GLN A 562 11.03 -7.32 3.08
CA GLN A 562 11.02 -7.97 1.77
C GLN A 562 9.91 -9.02 1.62
N GLU A 563 9.69 -9.85 2.63
CA GLU A 563 8.66 -10.90 2.60
C GLU A 563 7.24 -10.32 2.60
N VAL A 564 6.97 -9.30 3.43
CA VAL A 564 5.68 -8.61 3.41
C VAL A 564 5.48 -7.95 2.04
N GLN A 565 6.51 -7.25 1.56
CA GLN A 565 6.45 -6.52 0.30
C GLN A 565 6.24 -7.43 -0.91
N LYS A 566 6.84 -8.62 -0.90
CA LYS A 566 6.61 -9.66 -1.91
C LYS A 566 5.13 -10.03 -2.01
N VAL A 567 4.44 -10.20 -0.88
CA VAL A 567 3.00 -10.52 -0.87
C VAL A 567 2.16 -9.39 -1.49
N TYR A 568 2.47 -8.13 -1.21
CA TYR A 568 1.78 -6.99 -1.83
C TYR A 568 2.05 -6.89 -3.33
N ARG A 569 3.32 -7.07 -3.74
CA ARG A 569 3.74 -7.05 -5.16
C ARG A 569 3.10 -8.17 -5.98
N ASP A 570 3.04 -9.38 -5.45
CA ASP A 570 2.42 -10.55 -6.11
C ASP A 570 0.92 -10.31 -6.36
N GLN A 571 0.26 -9.50 -5.53
CA GLN A 571 -1.15 -9.12 -5.70
C GLN A 571 -1.34 -7.82 -6.51
N GLY A 572 -0.25 -7.20 -6.96
CA GLY A 572 -0.24 -5.97 -7.74
C GLY A 572 -0.72 -4.75 -6.96
N VAL A 573 -0.52 -4.73 -5.64
CA VAL A 573 -0.82 -3.58 -4.77
C VAL A 573 0.48 -2.85 -4.47
N PRO A 574 0.67 -1.61 -4.95
CA PRO A 574 1.83 -0.81 -4.60
C PRO A 574 1.73 -0.33 -3.14
N ILE A 575 2.83 -0.43 -2.40
CA ILE A 575 2.99 0.16 -1.07
C ILE A 575 4.46 0.50 -0.86
N HIS A 576 4.74 1.66 -0.26
CA HIS A 576 6.10 2.08 0.00
C HIS A 576 6.74 1.31 1.17
N ASP A 577 8.00 0.90 1.01
CA ASP A 577 8.73 0.12 2.03
C ASP A 577 8.80 0.80 3.42
N LYS A 578 8.81 2.14 3.47
CA LYS A 578 8.88 2.92 4.72
C LYS A 578 7.72 2.61 5.68
N HIS A 579 6.54 2.31 5.14
CA HIS A 579 5.37 1.99 5.95
C HIS A 579 5.56 0.65 6.68
N ILE A 580 6.09 -0.36 5.99
CA ILE A 580 6.39 -1.67 6.57
C ILE A 580 7.53 -1.55 7.57
N GLU A 581 8.57 -0.77 7.23
CA GLU A 581 9.70 -0.49 8.12
C GLU A 581 9.28 0.12 9.47
N LEU A 582 8.33 1.06 9.47
CA LEU A 582 7.80 1.64 10.71
C LEU A 582 7.18 0.57 11.64
N ILE A 583 6.43 -0.38 11.09
CA ILE A 583 5.84 -1.48 11.86
C ILE A 583 6.92 -2.44 12.36
N VAL A 584 7.84 -2.83 11.47
CA VAL A 584 8.93 -3.76 11.79
C VAL A 584 9.87 -3.17 12.85
N ARG A 585 10.08 -1.85 12.87
CA ARG A 585 10.80 -1.13 13.94
C ARG A 585 10.15 -1.38 15.29
N GLN A 586 8.82 -1.27 15.39
CA GLN A 586 8.11 -1.52 16.65
C GLN A 586 8.18 -2.98 17.10
N MET A 587 8.18 -3.93 16.16
CA MET A 587 8.32 -5.36 16.46
C MET A 587 9.68 -5.73 17.05
N THR A 588 10.72 -4.93 16.80
CA THR A 588 12.12 -5.21 17.18
C THR A 588 12.69 -4.22 18.20
N ARG A 589 11.82 -3.43 18.83
CA ARG A 589 12.18 -2.32 19.73
C ARG A 589 12.74 -2.75 21.09
N LYS A 590 12.43 -3.96 21.57
CA LYS A 590 12.78 -4.40 22.93
C LYS A 590 13.98 -5.37 22.97
N VAL A 591 14.78 -5.25 24.02
CA VAL A 591 15.89 -6.15 24.36
C VAL A 591 15.57 -6.81 25.70
N ALA A 592 15.70 -8.13 25.77
CA ALA A 592 15.57 -8.88 27.01
C ALA A 592 16.92 -8.96 27.71
N VAL A 593 17.04 -8.36 28.89
CA VAL A 593 18.28 -8.37 29.70
C VAL A 593 18.47 -9.77 30.29
N GLN A 594 19.65 -10.36 30.08
CA GLN A 594 20.04 -11.67 30.63
C GLN A 594 20.86 -11.49 31.91
N ASP A 595 21.95 -10.73 31.82
CA ASP A 595 22.80 -10.34 32.95
C ASP A 595 22.81 -8.81 33.04
N PRO A 596 22.29 -8.19 34.11
CA PRO A 596 22.28 -6.75 34.24
C PRO A 596 23.67 -6.13 34.42
N GLY A 597 24.71 -6.92 34.71
CA GLY A 597 26.04 -6.39 34.98
C GLY A 597 26.00 -5.37 36.13
N ASP A 598 26.56 -4.18 35.88
CA ASP A 598 26.55 -3.06 36.83
C ASP A 598 25.43 -2.02 36.54
N SER A 599 24.48 -2.35 35.67
CA SER A 599 23.31 -1.51 35.37
C SER A 599 22.19 -1.66 36.40
N ASP A 600 21.22 -0.75 36.35
CA ASP A 600 20.01 -0.80 37.19
C ASP A 600 18.91 -1.73 36.62
N PHE A 601 19.19 -2.44 35.53
CA PHE A 601 18.22 -3.36 34.92
C PHE A 601 17.99 -4.61 35.78
N LEU A 602 16.80 -5.20 35.66
CA LEU A 602 16.48 -6.48 36.27
C LEU A 602 16.74 -7.64 35.29
N PRO A 603 17.22 -8.81 35.76
CA PRO A 603 17.30 -10.00 34.94
C PRO A 603 15.93 -10.39 34.36
N GLY A 604 15.84 -10.54 33.04
CA GLY A 604 14.60 -10.83 32.32
C GLY A 604 13.74 -9.62 31.98
N GLU A 605 14.14 -8.41 32.39
CA GLU A 605 13.44 -7.18 32.04
C GLU A 605 13.50 -6.89 30.53
N ARG A 606 12.39 -6.40 29.98
CA ARG A 606 12.29 -5.96 28.59
C ARG A 606 12.43 -4.45 28.51
N VAL A 607 13.61 -4.01 28.09
CA VAL A 607 13.95 -2.60 27.99
C VAL A 607 13.94 -2.15 26.53
N ASP A 608 13.75 -0.86 26.31
CA ASP A 608 13.91 -0.28 24.97
C ASP A 608 15.36 -0.42 24.47
N SER A 609 15.52 -0.78 23.20
CA SER A 609 16.83 -1.02 22.58
C SER A 609 17.76 0.20 22.59
N LYS A 610 17.22 1.43 22.53
CA LYS A 610 18.02 2.65 22.63
C LYS A 610 18.48 2.86 24.07
N VAL A 611 17.56 2.82 25.03
CA VAL A 611 17.86 2.94 26.47
C VAL A 611 18.91 1.92 26.89
N TYR A 612 18.76 0.66 26.47
CA TYR A 612 19.76 -0.39 26.70
C TYR A 612 21.14 -0.04 26.14
N ARG A 613 21.21 0.46 24.90
CA ARG A 613 22.48 0.86 24.26
C ARG A 613 23.12 2.06 24.95
N ASP A 614 22.34 3.05 25.34
CA ASP A 614 22.84 4.30 25.91
C ASP A 614 23.36 4.07 27.33
N VAL A 615 22.63 3.30 28.15
CA VAL A 615 23.08 2.86 29.48
C VAL A 615 24.36 2.03 29.37
N ASN A 616 24.41 1.06 28.46
CA ASN A 616 25.63 0.26 28.27
C ASN A 616 26.81 1.09 27.76
N ARG A 617 26.57 2.06 26.87
CA ARG A 617 27.61 2.97 26.41
C ARG A 617 28.18 3.79 27.57
N ALA A 618 27.32 4.31 28.45
CA ALA A 618 27.73 5.05 29.63
C ALA A 618 28.56 4.17 30.59
N LEU A 619 28.09 2.94 30.88
CA LEU A 619 28.81 2.00 31.75
C LEU A 619 30.20 1.64 31.20
N VAL A 620 30.32 1.44 29.89
CA VAL A 620 31.61 1.16 29.24
C VAL A 620 32.54 2.37 29.31
N MET A 621 32.02 3.59 29.12
CA MET A 621 32.81 4.82 29.28
C MET A 621 33.30 5.02 30.72
N GLU A 622 32.53 4.57 31.71
CA GLU A 622 32.88 4.56 33.12
C GLU A 622 33.79 3.39 33.53
N GLY A 623 34.08 2.46 32.61
CA GLY A 623 34.90 1.26 32.89
C GLY A 623 34.20 0.19 33.74
N ARG A 624 32.87 0.23 33.83
CA ARG A 624 32.02 -0.71 34.56
C ARG A 624 31.58 -1.88 33.67
N LYS A 625 31.05 -2.96 34.26
CA LYS A 625 30.56 -4.11 33.49
C LYS A 625 29.21 -3.78 32.83
N PRO A 626 29.10 -3.76 31.49
CA PRO A 626 27.84 -3.52 30.81
C PRO A 626 26.85 -4.67 31.01
N ALA A 627 25.57 -4.40 30.84
CA ALA A 627 24.51 -5.40 30.85
C ALA A 627 24.56 -6.25 29.57
N GLU A 628 24.39 -7.56 29.67
CA GLU A 628 24.20 -8.48 28.55
C GLU A 628 22.71 -8.71 28.29
N GLY A 629 22.28 -8.53 27.04
CA GLY A 629 20.89 -8.66 26.64
C GLY A 629 20.78 -9.24 25.23
N ARG A 630 19.65 -9.88 24.96
CA ARG A 630 19.33 -10.44 23.64
C ARG A 630 18.16 -9.68 23.02
N PRO A 631 18.28 -9.21 21.76
CA PRO A 631 17.15 -8.64 21.04
C PRO A 631 15.99 -9.64 20.97
N GLU A 632 14.77 -9.20 21.27
CA GLU A 632 13.57 -10.04 21.18
C GLU A 632 12.66 -9.48 20.08
N ILE A 633 12.25 -10.33 19.13
CA ILE A 633 11.19 -9.99 18.19
C ILE A 633 9.82 -10.32 18.78
N MET A 634 8.91 -9.36 18.75
CA MET A 634 7.54 -9.51 19.22
C MET A 634 6.56 -9.34 18.06
N GLY A 635 5.53 -10.17 18.03
CA GLY A 635 4.38 -9.94 17.16
C GLY A 635 3.64 -8.66 17.55
N ILE A 636 2.95 -8.04 16.58
CA ILE A 636 2.27 -6.75 16.79
C ILE A 636 1.31 -6.77 18.00
N THR A 637 0.55 -7.85 18.23
CA THR A 637 -0.36 -7.93 19.39
C THR A 637 0.39 -7.93 20.73
N LYS A 638 1.57 -8.55 20.79
CA LYS A 638 2.40 -8.57 22.00
C LYS A 638 3.13 -7.24 22.18
N ALA A 639 3.58 -6.61 21.09
CA ALA A 639 4.22 -5.30 21.11
C ALA A 639 3.27 -4.21 21.61
N SER A 640 2.00 -4.21 21.19
CA SER A 640 1.00 -3.23 21.64
C SER A 640 0.59 -3.35 23.12
N LEU A 641 0.82 -4.51 23.75
CA LEU A 641 0.60 -4.70 25.19
C LEU A 641 1.83 -4.34 26.03
N ALA A 642 3.00 -4.20 25.39
CA ALA A 642 4.27 -3.89 26.02
C ALA A 642 4.62 -2.38 25.93
N THR A 643 3.61 -1.53 25.79
CA THR A 643 3.72 -0.06 25.79
C THR A 643 3.96 0.45 27.21
N ASP A 644 4.62 1.60 27.32
CA ASP A 644 4.91 2.19 28.63
C ASP A 644 3.64 2.84 29.24
N SER A 645 2.71 3.32 28.41
CA SER A 645 1.38 3.74 28.86
C SER A 645 0.49 2.54 29.20
N TRP A 646 0.08 2.46 30.46
CA TRP A 646 -0.91 1.49 30.91
C TRP A 646 -2.32 1.86 30.46
N LEU A 647 -2.63 3.15 30.27
CA LEU A 647 -3.95 3.61 29.83
C LEU A 647 -4.21 3.19 28.37
N SER A 648 -3.21 3.33 27.51
CA SER A 648 -3.27 2.85 26.12
C SER A 648 -3.36 1.32 26.06
N ALA A 649 -2.55 0.60 26.83
CA ALA A 649 -2.61 -0.87 26.87
C ALA A 649 -3.98 -1.38 27.36
N ALA A 650 -4.55 -0.77 28.40
CA ALA A 650 -5.83 -1.18 28.99
C ALA A 650 -7.03 -1.00 28.04
N SER A 651 -6.96 -0.03 27.13
CA SER A 651 -7.98 0.23 26.11
C SER A 651 -7.99 -0.79 24.96
N PHE A 652 -6.88 -1.51 24.76
CA PHE A 652 -6.72 -2.45 23.66
C PHE A 652 -7.32 -3.83 23.98
N GLN A 653 -6.72 -4.55 24.93
CA GLN A 653 -7.11 -5.90 25.37
C GLN A 653 -6.69 -6.13 26.82
N GLU A 654 -7.29 -7.14 27.48
CA GLU A 654 -6.90 -7.60 28.82
C GLU A 654 -6.94 -6.52 29.92
N THR A 655 -7.90 -5.60 29.83
CA THR A 655 -8.06 -4.42 30.72
C THR A 655 -7.87 -4.74 32.19
N THR A 656 -8.49 -5.80 32.72
CA THR A 656 -8.38 -6.18 34.14
C THR A 656 -6.94 -6.52 34.54
N ARG A 657 -6.19 -7.22 33.69
CA ARG A 657 -4.80 -7.60 33.96
C ARG A 657 -3.92 -6.35 34.00
N VAL A 658 -4.03 -5.49 32.99
CA VAL A 658 -3.22 -4.27 32.86
C VAL A 658 -3.46 -3.31 34.02
N LEU A 659 -4.73 -3.07 34.39
CA LEU A 659 -5.06 -2.19 35.51
C LEU A 659 -4.58 -2.74 36.85
N THR A 660 -4.65 -4.05 37.06
CA THR A 660 -4.18 -4.69 38.30
C THR A 660 -2.66 -4.55 38.44
N GLU A 661 -1.92 -4.81 37.35
CA GLU A 661 -0.46 -4.68 37.32
C GLU A 661 -0.02 -3.23 37.55
N ALA A 662 -0.64 -2.28 36.85
CA ALA A 662 -0.37 -0.85 37.04
C ALA A 662 -0.68 -0.36 38.47
N ALA A 663 -1.76 -0.84 39.08
CA ALA A 663 -2.12 -0.49 40.46
C ALA A 663 -1.15 -1.08 41.49
N ILE A 664 -0.71 -2.33 41.32
CA ILE A 664 0.27 -2.98 42.20
C ILE A 664 1.61 -2.25 42.14
N GLU A 665 2.04 -1.87 40.95
CA GLU A 665 3.32 -1.18 40.73
C GLU A 665 3.25 0.33 40.96
N SER A 666 2.06 0.88 41.25
CA SER A 666 1.83 2.32 41.40
C SER A 666 2.33 3.14 40.19
N ARG A 667 2.12 2.63 38.97
CA ARG A 667 2.58 3.30 37.74
C ARG A 667 1.85 4.62 37.53
N SER A 668 2.58 5.61 37.04
CA SER A 668 2.03 6.88 36.55
C SER A 668 2.12 6.94 35.03
N ASP A 669 1.14 7.57 34.38
CA ASP A 669 1.10 7.72 32.92
C ASP A 669 1.48 9.15 32.53
N SER A 670 2.40 9.29 31.57
CA SER A 670 2.90 10.58 31.11
C SER A 670 2.10 11.19 29.95
N LEU A 671 1.10 10.49 29.41
CA LEU A 671 0.19 10.98 28.36
C LEU A 671 0.91 11.49 27.10
N LEU A 672 1.98 10.80 26.70
CA LEU A 672 2.79 11.18 25.53
C LEU A 672 2.19 10.71 24.20
N GLY A 673 1.31 9.71 24.22
CA GLY A 673 0.74 9.12 23.01
C GLY A 673 -0.57 9.79 22.56
N LEU A 674 -1.09 9.33 21.43
CA LEU A 674 -2.35 9.81 20.87
C LEU A 674 -3.55 9.32 21.67
N LYS A 675 -3.54 8.04 22.07
CA LYS A 675 -4.73 7.36 22.59
C LYS A 675 -5.09 7.82 24.00
N GLU A 676 -4.10 8.05 24.85
CA GLU A 676 -4.27 8.51 26.22
C GLU A 676 -4.93 9.89 26.24
N ASN A 677 -4.46 10.79 25.36
CA ASN A 677 -5.04 12.13 25.22
C ASN A 677 -6.47 12.10 24.69
N ILE A 678 -6.77 11.23 23.72
CA ILE A 678 -8.15 11.03 23.24
C ILE A 678 -9.07 10.52 24.36
N ILE A 679 -8.62 9.53 25.15
CA ILE A 679 -9.41 8.95 26.26
C ILE A 679 -9.75 10.01 27.31
N ILE A 680 -8.80 10.90 27.63
CA ILE A 680 -8.97 11.95 28.64
C ILE A 680 -9.70 13.18 28.08
N GLY A 681 -9.80 13.32 26.75
CA GLY A 681 -10.42 14.47 26.08
C GLY A 681 -9.48 15.68 25.94
N LYS A 682 -8.17 15.45 25.88
CA LYS A 682 -7.15 16.47 25.57
C LYS A 682 -6.79 16.45 24.08
N LEU A 683 -6.23 17.57 23.60
CA LEU A 683 -5.65 17.63 22.26
C LEU A 683 -4.49 16.64 22.14
N ILE A 684 -4.46 15.88 21.05
CA ILE A 684 -3.39 14.93 20.76
C ILE A 684 -2.04 15.64 20.53
N PRO A 685 -0.89 15.04 20.88
CA PRO A 685 0.44 15.62 20.67
C PRO A 685 0.96 15.42 19.23
N ALA A 686 0.08 15.56 18.23
CA ALA A 686 0.40 15.45 16.81
C ALA A 686 -0.33 16.52 16.01
N GLY A 687 0.19 16.83 14.81
CA GLY A 687 -0.30 17.90 13.95
C GLY A 687 -0.39 19.23 14.69
N THR A 688 -1.52 19.93 14.53
CA THR A 688 -1.82 21.21 15.18
C THR A 688 -1.83 21.15 16.71
N GLY A 689 -1.88 19.94 17.29
CA GLY A 689 -1.90 19.72 18.72
C GLY A 689 -0.53 19.71 19.42
N MET A 690 0.59 19.77 18.68
CA MET A 690 1.93 19.86 19.29
C MET A 690 2.14 21.19 20.02
N SER A 691 2.96 21.17 21.08
CA SER A 691 3.35 22.37 21.84
C SER A 691 4.04 23.41 20.97
N SER A 692 4.91 22.98 20.04
CA SER A 692 5.62 23.88 19.11
C SER A 692 4.69 24.77 18.29
N TYR A 693 3.49 24.27 17.94
CA TYR A 693 2.49 25.04 17.19
C TYR A 693 1.54 25.83 18.09
N LYS A 694 1.35 25.42 19.35
CA LYS A 694 0.50 26.10 20.33
C LYS A 694 1.18 27.31 20.96
N ASP A 695 2.48 27.19 21.22
CA ASP A 695 3.24 28.20 21.97
C ASP A 695 3.86 29.27 21.05
N ILE A 696 3.36 29.39 19.81
CA ILE A 696 3.80 30.42 18.87
C ILE A 696 3.38 31.79 19.40
N THR A 697 4.35 32.53 19.94
CA THR A 697 4.17 33.92 20.33
C THR A 697 4.37 34.81 19.12
N THR A 698 3.30 35.47 18.67
CA THR A 698 3.39 36.45 17.59
C THR A 698 3.98 37.74 18.13
N ALA A 699 5.19 38.10 17.71
CA ALA A 699 5.78 39.39 18.02
C ALA A 699 5.14 40.46 17.13
N ALA A 700 4.09 41.11 17.64
CA ALA A 700 3.46 42.24 16.98
C ALA A 700 3.75 43.53 17.76
N PRO A 701 4.88 44.22 17.48
CA PRO A 701 5.36 45.35 18.28
C PRO A 701 4.38 46.55 18.35
N ASP A 702 3.47 46.68 17.38
CA ASP A 702 2.46 47.74 17.32
C ASP A 702 1.02 47.24 17.57
N TYR A 703 0.85 45.97 17.94
CA TYR A 703 -0.49 45.41 18.21
C TYR A 703 -0.94 45.78 19.62
N ALA A 704 -1.85 46.74 19.71
CA ALA A 704 -2.71 46.89 20.87
C ALA A 704 -3.85 45.86 20.75
N PRO A 705 -4.00 44.90 21.68
CA PRO A 705 -5.17 44.04 21.69
C PRO A 705 -6.42 44.93 21.70
N MET A 706 -7.34 44.71 20.76
CA MET A 706 -8.65 45.35 20.84
C MET A 706 -9.29 44.95 22.17
N GLU A 707 -9.82 45.92 22.91
CA GLU A 707 -10.69 45.65 24.06
C GLU A 707 -11.87 44.81 23.56
N PHE A 708 -11.79 43.52 23.85
CA PHE A 708 -12.82 42.58 23.53
C PHE A 708 -13.96 42.85 24.51
N TYR A 709 -15.08 43.41 24.05
CA TYR A 709 -16.33 43.39 24.80
C TYR A 709 -16.87 41.96 24.77
N SER A 710 -16.32 41.10 25.63
CA SER A 710 -16.95 39.86 26.06
C SER A 710 -18.16 40.24 26.90
N SER A 711 -19.37 39.93 26.43
CA SER A 711 -20.58 40.02 27.24
C SER A 711 -20.65 38.90 28.31
N GLY A 712 -19.52 38.53 28.91
CA GLY A 712 -19.41 37.39 29.83
C GLY A 712 -18.33 37.51 30.90
N GLU A 713 -17.66 38.66 31.04
CA GLU A 713 -16.58 38.82 32.03
C GLU A 713 -17.01 39.32 33.42
N GLU A 714 -18.31 39.49 33.68
CA GLU A 714 -18.77 39.84 35.04
C GLU A 714 -19.23 38.65 35.90
N GLU A 715 -19.32 37.40 35.39
CA GLU A 715 -19.91 36.29 36.16
C GLU A 715 -18.99 35.07 36.42
N THR A 716 -17.83 34.93 35.77
CA THR A 716 -17.03 33.68 35.90
C THR A 716 -16.03 33.67 37.05
N ASP A 717 -15.42 34.81 37.37
CA ASP A 717 -14.47 34.89 38.50
C ASP A 717 -15.18 34.82 39.87
N ASP A 718 -16.44 35.26 39.94
CA ASP A 718 -17.23 35.25 41.17
C ASP A 718 -17.82 33.86 41.48
N LEU A 719 -18.10 33.05 40.45
CA LEU A 719 -18.69 31.72 40.63
C LEU A 719 -17.71 30.70 41.22
N ALA A 720 -16.44 30.75 40.82
CA ALA A 720 -15.38 29.88 41.35
C ALA A 720 -15.04 30.24 42.80
N ALA A 721 -15.03 31.54 43.14
CA ALA A 721 -14.88 32.02 44.51
C ALA A 721 -16.08 31.64 45.39
N MET A 722 -17.32 31.82 44.90
CA MET A 722 -18.54 31.41 45.60
C MET A 722 -18.61 29.90 45.84
N LEU A 723 -18.20 29.06 44.87
CA LEU A 723 -18.17 27.61 45.03
C LEU A 723 -17.11 27.16 46.04
N ALA A 724 -15.94 27.81 46.06
CA ALA A 724 -14.90 27.55 47.05
C ALA A 724 -15.35 27.95 48.47
N GLU A 725 -16.05 29.07 48.61
CA GLU A 725 -16.58 29.53 49.90
C GLU A 725 -17.72 28.63 50.41
N ARG A 726 -18.56 28.13 49.51
CA ARG A 726 -19.63 27.16 49.84
C ARG A 726 -19.09 25.78 50.23
N MET A 727 -18.03 25.31 49.58
CA MET A 727 -17.34 24.07 49.96
C MET A 727 -16.54 24.19 51.26
N ALA A 728 -16.03 25.38 51.57
CA ALA A 728 -15.35 25.65 52.85
C ALA A 728 -16.33 25.78 54.03
N GLY A 729 -17.55 26.29 53.78
CA GLY A 729 -18.61 26.42 54.79
C GLY A 729 -19.17 25.08 55.29
N ASP A 730 -19.24 24.07 54.41
CA ASP A 730 -19.78 22.73 54.76
C ASP A 730 -18.81 21.87 55.59
N MET A 731 -17.54 22.27 55.73
CA MET A 731 -16.53 21.53 56.51
C MET A 731 -16.42 21.96 57.99
N VAL A 732 -17.19 22.96 58.43
CA VAL A 732 -17.10 23.51 59.81
C VAL A 732 -18.39 23.34 60.64
N ALA A 733 -19.53 22.97 60.04
CA ALA A 733 -20.78 22.75 60.77
C ALA A 733 -20.99 21.27 61.16
N GLY A 734 -20.06 20.70 61.91
CA GLY A 734 -20.16 19.36 62.47
C GLY A 734 -20.32 19.35 63.99
N THR A 735 -21.40 19.94 64.54
CA THR A 735 -21.93 19.58 65.87
C THR A 735 -23.36 20.11 66.05
N GLY A 736 -24.35 19.22 66.21
CA GLY A 736 -25.67 19.59 66.76
C GLY A 736 -26.90 18.93 66.13
N ASP A 737 -27.37 17.87 66.80
CA ASP A 737 -28.75 17.38 66.95
C ASP A 737 -29.58 16.80 65.78
N LEU A 738 -30.19 15.67 66.12
CA LEU A 738 -31.16 14.84 65.40
C LEU A 738 -32.58 15.45 65.46
N ALA A 739 -33.35 15.43 64.34
CA ALA A 739 -34.79 15.09 64.31
C ALA A 739 -35.45 15.22 62.90
N GLU A 740 -36.16 14.15 62.52
CA GLU A 740 -37.40 13.97 61.73
C GLU A 740 -37.97 15.03 60.74
N GLY A 741 -38.49 14.52 59.60
CA GLY A 741 -39.56 15.13 58.77
C GLY A 741 -39.24 15.15 57.26
N SER A 742 -39.69 14.18 56.45
CA SER A 742 -40.96 14.13 55.68
C SER A 742 -40.88 14.74 54.26
N ASP A 743 -41.09 13.86 53.28
CA ASP A 743 -41.50 14.00 51.86
C ASP A 743 -41.78 15.39 51.28
N GLU A 744 -41.16 15.70 50.13
CA GLU A 744 -41.80 16.23 48.91
C GLU A 744 -40.75 16.36 47.77
N GLU A 745 -40.94 15.59 46.68
CA GLU A 745 -40.21 15.73 45.40
C GLU A 745 -40.76 16.92 44.59
N PRO A 746 -39.92 17.71 43.88
CA PRO A 746 -40.40 18.58 42.82
C PRO A 746 -40.17 17.96 41.43
N ASP A 747 -41.24 18.01 40.62
CA ASP A 747 -41.36 17.60 39.23
C ASP A 747 -40.26 18.15 38.30
N ALA A 748 -39.70 17.26 37.46
CA ALA A 748 -38.88 17.62 36.31
C ALA A 748 -39.74 17.65 35.04
N GLU A 749 -39.86 18.83 34.41
CA GLU A 749 -40.48 19.01 33.10
C GLU A 749 -39.69 18.25 32.01
N VAL A 750 -40.35 17.27 31.39
CA VAL A 750 -39.88 16.57 30.20
C VAL A 750 -40.27 17.39 28.96
N ILE A 751 -39.27 17.88 28.23
CA ILE A 751 -39.47 18.51 26.92
C ILE A 751 -39.62 17.41 25.87
N ASP A 752 -40.82 17.32 25.29
CA ASP A 752 -41.22 16.35 24.27
C ASP A 752 -40.74 16.78 22.87
N LEU A 753 -40.05 15.89 22.13
CA LEU A 753 -39.64 16.09 20.73
C LEU A 753 -40.66 15.43 19.79
N PRO A 754 -41.11 16.10 18.71
CA PRO A 754 -42.15 15.56 17.84
C PRO A 754 -41.63 14.42 16.94
N ARG A 755 -42.35 13.29 16.97
CA ARG A 755 -42.22 12.19 16.01
C ARG A 755 -42.84 12.61 14.66
N ALA A 756 -42.09 12.43 13.58
CA ALA A 756 -42.62 12.49 12.23
C ALA A 756 -43.25 11.13 11.86
N GLU A 757 -44.57 11.11 11.70
CA GLU A 757 -45.29 10.05 11.01
C GLU A 757 -45.30 10.29 9.50
N GLY A 758 -45.38 9.19 8.75
CA GLY A 758 -44.98 9.07 7.36
C GLY A 758 -45.93 9.67 6.32
N ALA A 759 -45.44 9.64 5.08
CA ALA A 759 -46.23 9.76 3.86
C ALA A 759 -45.85 8.62 2.90
N GLU A 760 -46.86 8.15 2.18
CA GLU A 760 -47.03 6.95 1.35
C GLU A 760 -45.93 6.64 0.32
#